data_AF-A0A1M2ZG09-F1
#
_entry.id   AF-A0A1M2ZG09-F1
#
_cell.length_a   1.000
_cell.length_b   1.000
_cell.length_c   1.000
_cell.angle_alpha   90.00
_cell.angle_beta   90.00
_cell.angle_gamma   90.00
#
_symmetry.space_group_name_H-M   'P 1'
#
loop_
_entity.id
_entity.type
_entity.pdbx_description
1 polymer ?
#
loop_
_entity_poly.entity_id
_entity_poly.type
_entity_poly.pdbx_seq_one_letter_code
_entity_poly.pdbx_strand_id
1 'polypeptide(L)'
;MSWWYPKKSRADELTRRLQRLEEAFSGGLDAGSDQLAHLSQRLAQALERSDFPSAQIGRWLWIASQYRLHAAAEPKIAALAAGALVFLEEALERRSLDDDDRRELNWILETAVGRLAAHVGPAHLKGCLSSEELRQIDERLSSYDDAEPFDVDSVVLAVRRQLTVLQKLGGLGDWTSLSTKTDALIAAARRPGHENAPARSALRYLAELHDVVADDVGVLGLIDDIYVLEWAYAAVENQTLCLPILEALSGRWPFVATLGLGARGAPLDRFGRYVVCAALKTLAAPSAGALVLRETGPYPVIAAVAAAVEAASTQALAFEEEMELWQPGCPVTVGDGTVTFHARWGGPIQGTARPRYRLHVAEAGSISVGEEVLPYLARAPREWKRLANGTHILTWLKDRNVDGLIGLTGDGRRRPSRYEAVLLLTSRAKLDRYLPALSPQGLTPAALLGACWIDGQGRPHALPGSASDRPLLYACGDIGAAADLLSDPPEHIDGWRVLVDGATPGRTLHAALAASGRLDDSWLCVFAQLHEREAVSALVDQGLADVWYLEDQDVEVPPMVHPGKSAESDPLARFFARRSAHWPATYTVRVGEDTFLDAVAACLRRGNARRSDDPALDALDLTVAAFLRRATAQPLPDDNDRLALEGLAASIVGQASMLAVYEPYAAEVRTLFTGFASDASGGDRRKALLDLAATFGADEAVAVVCRSTATADRCRAAAEVTDALRGLEWMTIEALRASAPYDRVVVPGWLGRHAMRELSNIGFGAHTDMLLLPYERGWYERTISAGRRWERRLERSTAQLLKRIVDGGLGTAELRWHEQASRRVEFQAANDVEPIDDTPETAQAEARAVEGIRRALPSAAYRSETAKAQLVLFTDPGAFALLPPTGHVIVLPEGDGASTGNGGERRLLAAVAALTPGMLTALPLETDRDLVDAWADRMLADGGMLRARADLWKVALKRHFAATGESYARFAGRMAEAGERRDALTIRSWANDTRSVAPRSYRRVLPLMVELMNDAQLRARLDDTATAIDDVYRARADAADAIVREIFSGAIDLSQPTIAFEVEGKRVTYALARVERLGGIQEVPSELVGRRLRLADLPAQDGAAA
;
A
#
# COMPACT_ATOMS: atom_id res chain seq x y z
N MET A 1 -11.68 19.06 -18.61
CA MET A 1 -10.74 17.96 -18.84
C MET A 1 -9.82 18.37 -19.98
N SER A 2 -8.52 18.41 -19.76
CA SER A 2 -7.51 18.55 -20.81
C SER A 2 -7.25 17.17 -21.40
N TRP A 3 -7.30 17.03 -22.72
CA TRP A 3 -7.02 15.76 -23.38
C TRP A 3 -5.52 15.64 -23.66
N TRP A 4 -4.98 14.42 -23.62
CA TRP A 4 -3.56 14.15 -23.89
C TRP A 4 -3.21 14.20 -25.38
N TYR A 5 -4.16 13.78 -26.22
CA TYR A 5 -4.06 13.72 -27.67
C TYR A 5 -4.98 14.75 -28.33
N PRO A 6 -4.69 15.13 -29.58
CA PRO A 6 -5.60 15.97 -30.34
C PRO A 6 -6.87 15.19 -30.69
N LYS A 7 -7.88 15.89 -31.23
CA LYS A 7 -9.08 15.25 -31.78
C LYS A 7 -8.71 14.23 -32.86
N LYS A 8 -9.52 13.19 -33.02
CA LYS A 8 -9.25 12.10 -33.97
C LYS A 8 -9.00 12.59 -35.39
N SER A 9 -9.78 13.57 -35.86
CA SER A 9 -9.60 14.17 -37.19
C SER A 9 -8.21 14.78 -37.42
N ARG A 10 -7.67 15.48 -36.41
CA ARG A 10 -6.32 16.07 -36.43
C ARG A 10 -5.25 15.00 -36.26
N ALA A 11 -5.47 14.02 -35.39
CA ALA A 11 -4.58 12.86 -35.23
C ALA A 11 -4.39 12.11 -36.57
N ASP A 12 -5.48 11.88 -37.32
CA ASP A 12 -5.44 11.23 -38.64
C ASP A 12 -4.69 12.07 -39.69
N GLU A 13 -4.80 13.40 -39.62
CA GLU A 13 -4.03 14.30 -40.47
C GLU A 13 -2.52 14.21 -40.19
N LEU A 14 -2.15 14.24 -38.91
CA LEU A 14 -0.77 14.10 -38.44
C LEU A 14 -0.18 12.75 -38.87
N THR A 15 -0.91 11.65 -38.68
CA THR A 15 -0.46 10.32 -39.12
C THR A 15 -0.26 10.24 -40.63
N ARG A 16 -1.17 10.81 -41.43
CA ARG A 16 -0.98 10.89 -42.91
C ARG A 16 0.20 11.75 -43.30
N ARG A 17 0.48 12.82 -42.54
CA ARG A 17 1.66 13.67 -42.78
C ARG A 17 2.95 12.92 -42.46
N LEU A 18 3.01 12.22 -41.32
CA LEU A 18 4.14 11.36 -40.96
C LEU A 18 4.41 10.30 -42.03
N GLN A 19 3.36 9.63 -42.52
CA GLN A 19 3.48 8.65 -43.59
C GLN A 19 4.04 9.25 -44.89
N ARG A 20 3.61 10.46 -45.28
CA ARG A 20 4.17 11.15 -46.45
C ARG A 20 5.65 11.51 -46.28
N LEU A 21 6.07 11.89 -45.07
CA LEU A 21 7.48 12.17 -44.77
C LEU A 21 8.31 10.89 -44.83
N GLU A 22 7.82 9.79 -44.27
CA GLU A 22 8.44 8.47 -44.37
C GLU A 22 8.60 8.04 -45.84
N GLU A 23 7.56 8.18 -46.67
CA GLU A 23 7.62 7.89 -48.10
C GLU A 23 8.64 8.79 -48.83
N ALA A 24 8.73 10.07 -48.46
CA ALA A 24 9.70 11.01 -49.02
C ALA A 24 11.15 10.66 -48.66
N PHE A 25 11.40 10.19 -47.43
CA PHE A 25 12.73 9.79 -46.96
C PHE A 25 13.11 8.34 -47.34
N SER A 26 12.17 7.55 -47.87
CA SER A 26 12.43 6.17 -48.31
C SER A 26 13.39 6.07 -49.51
N GLY A 27 13.66 7.18 -50.20
CA GLY A 27 14.57 7.26 -51.36
C GLY A 27 16.07 7.17 -51.04
N GLY A 28 16.43 6.99 -49.76
CA GLY A 28 17.81 6.96 -49.27
C GLY A 28 18.11 8.18 -48.42
N LEU A 29 18.59 7.94 -47.20
CA LEU A 29 19.02 8.95 -46.24
C LEU A 29 20.53 8.81 -46.08
N ASP A 30 21.27 9.89 -46.26
CA ASP A 30 22.71 9.90 -46.00
C ASP A 30 22.91 10.23 -44.52
N ALA A 31 23.38 9.28 -43.71
CA ALA A 31 23.79 9.55 -42.33
C ALA A 31 25.15 10.25 -42.29
N GLY A 32 25.24 11.39 -42.99
CA GLY A 32 26.40 12.26 -42.89
C GLY A 32 26.56 12.75 -41.45
N SER A 33 27.81 12.84 -40.99
CA SER A 33 28.16 13.38 -39.68
C SER A 33 27.49 14.73 -39.40
N ASP A 34 27.33 15.58 -40.42
CA ASP A 34 26.69 16.89 -40.33
C ASP A 34 25.20 16.81 -39.92
N GLN A 35 24.48 15.79 -40.39
CA GLN A 35 23.06 15.63 -40.08
C GLN A 35 22.86 15.11 -38.65
N LEU A 36 23.72 14.18 -38.21
CA LEU A 36 23.68 13.70 -36.83
C LEU A 36 24.05 14.81 -35.84
N ALA A 37 25.05 15.63 -36.17
CA ALA A 37 25.40 16.81 -35.39
C ALA A 37 24.24 17.82 -35.33
N HIS A 38 23.53 18.04 -36.45
CA HIS A 38 22.32 18.89 -36.46
C HIS A 38 21.23 18.36 -35.54
N LEU A 39 20.88 17.07 -35.66
CA LEU A 39 19.86 16.43 -34.83
C LEU A 39 20.23 16.50 -33.35
N SER A 40 21.50 16.25 -33.02
CA SER A 40 21.98 16.39 -31.65
C SER A 40 21.86 17.83 -31.14
N GLN A 41 22.12 18.84 -31.96
CA GLN A 41 21.93 20.23 -31.58
C GLN A 41 20.45 20.54 -31.31
N ARG A 42 19.54 19.99 -32.12
CA ARG A 42 18.08 20.16 -31.92
C ARG A 42 17.60 19.50 -30.64
N LEU A 43 18.08 18.30 -30.33
CA LEU A 43 17.80 17.66 -29.05
C LEU A 43 18.29 18.54 -27.90
N ALA A 44 19.54 19.01 -27.94
CA ALA A 44 20.07 19.94 -26.94
C ALA A 44 19.24 21.23 -26.82
N GLN A 45 18.73 21.77 -27.92
CA GLN A 45 17.81 22.92 -27.89
C GLN A 45 16.48 22.57 -27.19
N ALA A 46 15.92 21.38 -27.42
CA ALA A 46 14.72 20.91 -26.72
C ALA A 46 14.95 20.79 -25.21
N LEU A 47 16.16 20.37 -24.79
CA LEU A 47 16.57 20.28 -23.39
C LEU A 47 16.56 21.64 -22.68
N GLU A 48 16.98 22.69 -23.38
CA GLU A 48 17.14 24.05 -22.82
C GLU A 48 15.81 24.82 -22.74
N ARG A 49 14.74 24.33 -23.38
CA ARG A 49 13.45 25.01 -23.44
C ARG A 49 12.56 24.67 -22.24
N SER A 50 12.19 25.70 -21.46
CA SER A 50 11.31 25.55 -20.30
C SER A 50 9.87 25.16 -20.64
N ASP A 51 9.41 25.43 -21.87
CA ASP A 51 8.06 25.12 -22.35
C ASP A 51 7.94 23.73 -23.00
N PHE A 52 9.08 23.07 -23.26
CA PHE A 52 9.14 21.73 -23.84
C PHE A 52 8.85 20.66 -22.77
N PRO A 53 8.04 19.62 -23.07
CA PRO A 53 7.73 18.59 -22.08
C PRO A 53 8.96 17.72 -21.78
N SER A 54 9.55 17.87 -20.59
CA SER A 54 10.77 17.15 -20.22
C SER A 54 10.62 15.62 -20.26
N ALA A 55 9.42 15.11 -19.98
CA ALA A 55 9.10 13.68 -20.05
C ALA A 55 9.21 13.08 -21.47
N GLN A 56 9.19 13.90 -22.54
CA GLN A 56 9.30 13.42 -23.92
C GLN A 56 10.75 13.23 -24.38
N ILE A 57 11.72 13.90 -23.72
CA ILE A 57 13.11 14.01 -24.18
C ILE A 57 13.76 12.64 -24.40
N GLY A 58 13.64 11.72 -23.45
CA GLY A 58 14.25 10.39 -23.56
C GLY A 58 13.73 9.60 -24.77
N ARG A 59 12.45 9.77 -25.13
CA ARG A 59 11.85 9.11 -26.30
C ARG A 59 12.28 9.77 -27.61
N TRP A 60 12.46 11.08 -27.63
CA TRP A 60 13.04 11.78 -28.77
C TRP A 60 14.51 11.40 -28.99
N LEU A 61 15.29 11.27 -27.92
CA LEU A 61 16.66 10.74 -28.00
C LEU A 61 16.68 9.32 -28.57
N TRP A 62 15.75 8.48 -28.12
CA TRP A 62 15.61 7.12 -28.64
C TRP A 62 15.27 7.10 -30.13
N ILE A 63 14.29 7.90 -30.60
CA ILE A 63 13.96 8.03 -32.03
C ILE A 63 15.18 8.47 -32.84
N ALA A 64 15.92 9.48 -32.36
CA ALA A 64 17.13 9.96 -33.02
C ALA A 64 18.24 8.90 -33.04
N SER A 65 18.33 8.06 -32.02
CA SER A 65 19.23 6.90 -32.00
C SER A 65 18.82 5.85 -33.03
N GLN A 66 17.52 5.60 -33.22
CA GLN A 66 17.05 4.69 -34.28
C GLN A 66 17.39 5.23 -35.68
N TYR A 67 17.34 6.54 -35.89
CA TYR A 67 17.82 7.15 -37.13
C TYR A 67 19.32 6.86 -37.33
N ARG A 68 20.15 7.13 -36.31
CA ARG A 68 21.60 6.90 -36.31
C ARG A 68 21.96 5.45 -36.65
N LEU A 69 21.31 4.50 -35.99
CA LEU A 69 21.59 3.06 -36.12
C LEU A 69 21.19 2.50 -37.50
N HIS A 70 20.06 2.96 -38.05
CA HIS A 70 19.44 2.31 -39.21
C HIS A 70 19.60 3.08 -40.52
N ALA A 71 20.14 4.30 -40.52
CA ALA A 71 20.27 5.09 -41.74
C ALA A 71 21.08 4.39 -42.85
N ALA A 72 22.13 3.64 -42.49
CA ALA A 72 22.93 2.89 -43.45
C ALA A 72 22.40 1.48 -43.76
N ALA A 73 21.74 0.83 -42.79
CA ALA A 73 21.39 -0.59 -42.86
C ALA A 73 19.91 -0.86 -43.19
N GLU A 74 19.00 -0.03 -42.70
CA GLU A 74 17.55 -0.23 -42.82
C GLU A 74 16.81 1.09 -43.15
N PRO A 75 16.75 1.47 -44.44
CA PRO A 75 16.22 2.77 -44.88
C PRO A 75 14.79 3.06 -44.43
N LYS A 76 13.97 2.02 -44.23
CA LYS A 76 12.58 2.16 -43.78
C LYS A 76 12.47 2.63 -42.33
N ILE A 77 13.30 2.09 -41.44
CA ILE A 77 13.32 2.48 -40.02
C ILE A 77 13.87 3.91 -39.92
N ALA A 78 14.94 4.20 -40.63
CA ALA A 78 15.51 5.53 -40.70
C ALA A 78 14.54 6.58 -41.27
N ALA A 79 13.80 6.25 -42.33
CA ALA A 79 12.80 7.15 -42.92
C ALA A 79 11.66 7.49 -41.96
N LEU A 80 11.20 6.51 -41.17
CA LEU A 80 10.18 6.74 -40.14
C LEU A 80 10.73 7.62 -39.01
N ALA A 81 11.93 7.35 -38.52
CA ALA A 81 12.59 8.15 -37.49
C ALA A 81 12.82 9.60 -37.97
N ALA A 82 13.37 9.78 -39.17
CA ALA A 82 13.56 11.08 -39.80
C ALA A 82 12.24 11.84 -39.94
N GLY A 83 11.18 11.18 -40.41
CA GLY A 83 9.86 11.77 -40.54
C GLY A 83 9.28 12.27 -39.21
N ALA A 84 9.54 11.57 -38.10
CA ALA A 84 9.14 12.01 -36.78
C ALA A 84 9.98 13.21 -36.28
N LEU A 85 11.30 13.21 -36.54
CA LEU A 85 12.22 14.28 -36.12
C LEU A 85 11.91 15.63 -36.78
N VAL A 86 11.35 15.64 -37.99
CA VAL A 86 10.85 16.87 -38.64
C VAL A 86 9.80 17.58 -37.77
N PHE A 87 8.91 16.84 -37.09
CA PHE A 87 7.93 17.46 -36.19
C PHE A 87 8.58 18.06 -34.94
N LEU A 88 9.64 17.45 -34.43
CA LEU A 88 10.42 18.02 -33.33
C LEU A 88 11.07 19.33 -33.78
N GLU A 89 11.70 19.36 -34.95
CA GLU A 89 12.33 20.56 -35.51
C GLU A 89 11.30 21.70 -35.67
N GLU A 90 10.16 21.42 -36.31
CA GLU A 90 9.09 22.40 -36.50
C GLU A 90 8.54 22.95 -35.18
N ALA A 91 8.47 22.12 -34.14
CA ALA A 91 8.08 22.58 -32.81
C ALA A 91 9.13 23.51 -32.20
N LEU A 92 10.41 23.20 -32.35
CA LEU A 92 11.52 24.00 -31.83
C LEU A 92 11.69 25.35 -32.55
N GLU A 93 11.26 25.45 -33.81
CA GLU A 93 11.24 26.71 -34.56
C GLU A 93 10.16 27.69 -34.06
N ARG A 94 9.16 27.21 -33.33
CA ARG A 94 8.12 28.08 -32.76
C ARG A 94 8.64 28.86 -31.57
N ARG A 95 8.14 30.10 -31.43
CA ARG A 95 8.50 30.99 -30.32
C ARG A 95 8.09 30.42 -28.95
N SER A 96 6.97 29.73 -28.87
CA SER A 96 6.47 29.05 -27.66
C SER A 96 5.55 27.89 -28.05
N LEU A 97 5.55 26.81 -27.28
CA LEU A 97 4.63 25.68 -27.44
C LEU A 97 3.39 25.87 -26.57
N ASP A 98 2.21 25.84 -27.20
CA ASP A 98 0.94 25.81 -26.50
C ASP A 98 0.47 24.37 -26.19
N ASP A 99 -0.71 24.23 -25.60
CA ASP A 99 -1.25 22.92 -25.24
C ASP A 99 -1.64 22.07 -26.45
N ASP A 100 -2.04 22.67 -27.57
CA ASP A 100 -2.37 21.93 -28.78
C ASP A 100 -1.08 21.38 -29.41
N ASP A 101 -0.02 22.19 -29.47
CA ASP A 101 1.30 21.76 -29.94
C ASP A 101 1.84 20.57 -29.15
N ARG A 102 1.69 20.62 -27.83
CA ARG A 102 2.08 19.50 -26.94
C ARG A 102 1.29 18.23 -27.24
N ARG A 103 -0.03 18.34 -27.51
CA ARG A 103 -0.86 17.19 -27.90
C ARG A 103 -0.44 16.62 -29.24
N GLU A 104 -0.12 17.47 -30.22
CA GLU A 104 0.38 17.02 -31.53
C GLU A 104 1.70 16.26 -31.38
N LEU A 105 2.64 16.81 -30.61
CA LEU A 105 3.92 16.14 -30.30
C LEU A 105 3.72 14.82 -29.57
N ASN A 106 2.82 14.77 -28.57
CA ASN A 106 2.47 13.52 -27.89
C ASN A 106 1.99 12.45 -28.89
N TRP A 107 1.08 12.81 -29.80
CA TRP A 107 0.55 11.87 -30.79
C TRP A 107 1.63 11.38 -31.76
N ILE A 108 2.47 12.28 -32.27
CA ILE A 108 3.56 11.92 -33.18
C ILE A 108 4.58 11.02 -32.49
N LEU A 109 5.00 11.37 -31.28
CA LEU A 109 5.97 10.60 -30.51
C LEU A 109 5.46 9.18 -30.23
N GLU A 110 4.22 9.03 -29.78
CA GLU A 110 3.60 7.72 -29.52
C GLU A 110 3.45 6.89 -30.79
N THR A 111 2.98 7.51 -31.88
CA THR A 111 2.81 6.84 -33.18
C THR A 111 4.16 6.38 -33.73
N ALA A 112 5.19 7.23 -33.68
CA ALA A 112 6.52 6.91 -34.17
C ALA A 112 7.15 5.80 -33.33
N VAL A 113 7.08 5.88 -32.00
CA VAL A 113 7.62 4.86 -31.11
C VAL A 113 6.93 3.51 -31.31
N GLY A 114 5.59 3.47 -31.36
CA GLY A 114 4.85 2.23 -31.59
C GLY A 114 5.20 1.58 -32.93
N ARG A 115 5.29 2.37 -34.00
CA ARG A 115 5.66 1.86 -35.34
C ARG A 115 7.11 1.43 -35.44
N LEU A 116 8.04 2.16 -34.81
CA LEU A 116 9.45 1.77 -34.74
C LEU A 116 9.60 0.48 -33.92
N ALA A 117 8.95 0.38 -32.76
CA ALA A 117 9.00 -0.81 -31.90
C ALA A 117 8.44 -2.06 -32.59
N ALA A 118 7.46 -1.92 -33.48
CA ALA A 118 6.99 -3.02 -34.32
C ALA A 118 8.05 -3.51 -35.34
N HIS A 119 9.04 -2.68 -35.68
CA HIS A 119 10.14 -3.03 -36.57
C HIS A 119 11.37 -3.54 -35.81
N VAL A 120 11.81 -2.84 -34.76
CA VAL A 120 13.02 -3.19 -34.00
C VAL A 120 12.77 -4.18 -32.86
N GLY A 121 11.51 -4.38 -32.48
CA GLY A 121 11.11 -5.22 -31.35
C GLY A 121 11.02 -4.46 -30.02
N PRO A 122 10.16 -4.92 -29.08
CA PRO A 122 9.90 -4.22 -27.82
C PRO A 122 11.11 -4.20 -26.87
N ALA A 123 12.02 -5.17 -26.98
CA ALA A 123 13.26 -5.21 -26.18
C ALA A 123 14.16 -3.99 -26.42
N HIS A 124 14.05 -3.34 -27.59
CA HIS A 124 14.86 -2.18 -27.96
C HIS A 124 14.21 -0.83 -27.62
N LEU A 125 13.02 -0.80 -26.99
CA LEU A 125 12.29 0.44 -26.65
C LEU A 125 13.07 1.44 -25.76
N LYS A 126 14.17 1.00 -25.15
CA LYS A 126 15.10 1.85 -24.38
C LYS A 126 16.56 1.75 -24.83
N GLY A 127 16.89 0.84 -25.74
CA GLY A 127 18.24 0.68 -26.27
C GLY A 127 18.52 1.81 -27.26
N CYS A 128 19.36 2.76 -26.86
CA CYS A 128 19.94 3.75 -27.78
C CYS A 128 21.22 3.24 -28.46
N LEU A 129 21.68 2.05 -28.04
CA LEU A 129 22.84 1.33 -28.55
C LEU A 129 22.39 0.02 -29.19
N SER A 130 23.10 -0.41 -30.23
CA SER A 130 22.91 -1.72 -30.86
C SER A 130 23.69 -2.82 -30.12
N SER A 131 23.29 -4.07 -30.31
CA SER A 131 24.02 -5.23 -29.75
C SER A 131 25.49 -5.29 -30.21
N GLU A 132 25.79 -4.77 -31.41
CA GLU A 132 27.15 -4.70 -31.94
C GLU A 132 27.97 -3.59 -31.25
N GLU A 133 27.38 -2.42 -31.02
CA GLU A 133 28.02 -1.35 -30.25
C GLU A 133 28.31 -1.80 -28.83
N LEU A 134 27.35 -2.47 -28.17
CA LEU A 134 27.54 -3.04 -26.83
C LEU A 134 28.68 -4.06 -26.79
N ARG A 135 28.79 -4.93 -27.80
CA ARG A 135 29.90 -5.87 -27.94
C ARG A 135 31.25 -5.15 -28.08
N GLN A 136 31.29 -4.08 -28.87
CA GLN A 136 32.50 -3.26 -29.03
C GLN A 136 32.88 -2.51 -27.75
N ILE A 137 31.89 -2.00 -27.00
CA ILE A 137 32.11 -1.39 -25.68
C ILE A 137 32.75 -2.42 -24.74
N ASP A 138 32.20 -3.64 -24.67
CA ASP A 138 32.72 -4.72 -23.85
C ASP A 138 34.16 -5.10 -24.22
N GLU A 139 34.47 -5.19 -25.52
CA GLU A 139 35.82 -5.47 -26.02
C GLU A 139 36.81 -4.36 -25.62
N ARG A 140 36.42 -3.09 -25.76
CA ARG A 140 37.25 -1.95 -25.34
C ARG A 140 37.47 -1.93 -23.83
N LEU A 141 36.41 -2.08 -23.03
CA LEU A 141 36.51 -2.10 -21.56
C LEU A 141 37.40 -3.24 -21.07
N SER A 142 37.35 -4.42 -21.70
CA SER A 142 38.23 -5.55 -21.38
C SER A 142 39.70 -5.23 -21.67
N SER A 143 39.98 -4.48 -22.74
CA SER A 143 41.35 -4.10 -23.10
C SER A 143 42.01 -3.15 -22.08
N TYR A 144 41.22 -2.42 -21.29
CA TYR A 144 41.72 -1.51 -20.27
C TYR A 144 42.08 -2.17 -18.94
N ASP A 145 41.58 -3.38 -18.67
CA ASP A 145 41.84 -4.11 -17.42
C ASP A 145 43.31 -4.55 -17.29
N ASP A 146 44.03 -4.68 -18.42
CA ASP A 146 45.44 -5.15 -18.49
C ASP A 146 46.49 -4.04 -18.76
N ALA A 147 46.07 -2.79 -18.96
CA ALA A 147 46.95 -1.72 -19.43
C ALA A 147 47.52 -0.83 -18.29
N GLU A 148 48.83 -0.50 -18.40
CA GLU A 148 49.67 0.58 -17.80
C GLU A 148 49.26 1.30 -16.48
N PRO A 149 50.19 1.95 -15.75
CA PRO A 149 49.84 2.75 -14.57
C PRO A 149 48.76 3.80 -14.91
N PHE A 150 47.65 3.77 -14.15
CA PHE A 150 46.52 4.70 -14.33
C PHE A 150 46.83 6.03 -13.63
N ASP A 151 47.10 7.08 -14.40
CA ASP A 151 47.19 8.45 -13.91
C ASP A 151 45.80 9.11 -13.91
N VAL A 152 45.17 9.13 -12.74
CA VAL A 152 43.82 9.70 -12.55
C VAL A 152 43.78 11.15 -12.99
N ASP A 153 44.80 11.96 -12.67
CA ASP A 153 44.71 13.40 -12.86
C ASP A 153 44.86 13.77 -14.34
N SER A 154 45.67 13.03 -15.11
CA SER A 154 45.74 13.16 -16.57
C SER A 154 44.42 12.74 -17.24
N VAL A 155 43.83 11.63 -16.81
CA VAL A 155 42.55 11.12 -17.37
C VAL A 155 41.39 12.07 -17.02
N VAL A 156 41.28 12.53 -15.77
CA VAL A 156 40.26 13.51 -15.37
C VAL A 156 40.39 14.81 -16.16
N LEU A 157 41.62 15.26 -16.44
CA LEU A 157 41.84 16.44 -17.27
C LEU A 157 41.33 16.23 -18.70
N ALA A 158 41.54 15.05 -19.28
CA ALA A 158 41.02 14.69 -20.60
C ALA A 158 39.48 14.63 -20.62
N VAL A 159 38.87 14.06 -19.58
CA VAL A 159 37.41 13.81 -19.51
C VAL A 159 36.60 15.07 -19.17
N ARG A 160 37.22 16.13 -18.61
CA ARG A 160 36.55 17.39 -18.19
C ARG A 160 35.61 18.00 -19.24
N ARG A 161 35.96 17.88 -20.53
CA ARG A 161 35.13 18.39 -21.62
C ARG A 161 33.83 17.60 -21.73
N GLN A 162 33.87 16.26 -21.77
CA GLN A 162 32.65 15.46 -21.80
C GLN A 162 31.85 15.62 -20.50
N LEU A 163 32.51 15.71 -19.33
CA LEU A 163 31.80 15.92 -18.05
C LEU A 163 30.96 17.18 -18.06
N THR A 164 31.44 18.26 -18.66
CA THR A 164 30.68 19.52 -18.73
C THR A 164 29.41 19.34 -19.57
N VAL A 165 29.45 18.51 -20.61
CA VAL A 165 28.28 18.21 -21.46
C VAL A 165 27.33 17.25 -20.74
N LEU A 166 27.84 16.19 -20.12
CA LEU A 166 27.09 15.23 -19.31
C LEU A 166 26.42 15.91 -18.11
N GLN A 167 27.07 16.90 -17.48
CA GLN A 167 26.48 17.68 -16.39
C GLN A 167 25.30 18.54 -16.85
N LYS A 168 25.33 19.09 -18.07
CA LYS A 168 24.17 19.78 -18.66
C LYS A 168 23.02 18.81 -18.93
N LEU A 169 23.33 17.58 -19.34
CA LEU A 169 22.36 16.49 -19.53
C LEU A 169 21.77 16.00 -18.20
N GLY A 170 22.56 16.05 -17.12
CA GLY A 170 22.14 15.72 -15.77
C GLY A 170 21.10 16.65 -15.14
N GLY A 171 20.61 17.68 -15.84
CA GLY A 171 19.47 18.46 -15.35
C GLY A 171 18.11 17.77 -15.54
N LEU A 172 18.06 16.60 -16.18
CA LEU A 172 16.85 16.08 -16.83
C LEU A 172 16.60 14.60 -16.54
N GLY A 173 15.43 14.30 -15.98
CA GLY A 173 14.88 12.93 -15.89
C GLY A 173 15.84 11.90 -15.25
N ASP A 174 16.07 10.80 -15.98
CA ASP A 174 16.79 9.59 -15.54
C ASP A 174 18.31 9.78 -15.33
N TRP A 175 18.85 10.96 -15.64
CA TRP A 175 20.29 11.27 -15.62
C TRP A 175 20.69 12.29 -14.55
N THR A 176 19.77 12.64 -13.66
CA THR A 176 19.98 13.65 -12.60
C THR A 176 21.12 13.32 -11.63
N SER A 177 21.53 12.05 -11.56
CA SER A 177 22.63 11.59 -10.71
C SER A 177 23.99 11.44 -11.42
N LEU A 178 24.08 11.70 -12.73
CA LEU A 178 25.31 11.44 -13.50
C LEU A 178 26.54 12.19 -12.97
N SER A 179 26.38 13.45 -12.55
CA SER A 179 27.51 14.21 -11.98
C SER A 179 28.04 13.55 -10.70
N THR A 180 27.13 13.20 -9.77
CA THR A 180 27.50 12.55 -8.51
C THR A 180 28.13 11.18 -8.74
N LYS A 181 27.63 10.41 -9.71
CA LYS A 181 28.21 9.11 -10.09
C LYS A 181 29.62 9.26 -10.66
N THR A 182 29.82 10.27 -11.50
CA THR A 182 31.14 10.57 -12.05
C THR A 182 32.13 10.92 -10.94
N ASP A 183 31.74 11.81 -10.01
CA ASP A 183 32.60 12.22 -8.89
C ASP A 183 32.98 11.02 -8.01
N ALA A 184 32.04 10.11 -7.77
CA ALA A 184 32.29 8.86 -7.05
C ALA A 184 33.24 7.92 -7.80
N LEU A 185 33.08 7.77 -9.12
CA LEU A 185 34.00 6.99 -9.95
C LEU A 185 35.42 7.56 -9.94
N ILE A 186 35.56 8.89 -10.00
CA ILE A 186 36.87 9.56 -9.87
C ILE A 186 37.48 9.27 -8.50
N ALA A 187 36.68 9.34 -7.43
CA ALA A 187 37.15 9.03 -6.08
C ALA A 187 37.56 7.56 -5.92
N ALA A 188 36.84 6.63 -6.55
CA ALA A 188 37.14 5.21 -6.53
C ALA A 188 38.39 4.86 -7.36
N ALA A 189 38.54 5.48 -8.54
CA ALA A 189 39.69 5.27 -9.42
C ALA A 189 41.03 5.65 -8.77
N ARG A 190 41.01 6.59 -7.82
CA ARG A 190 42.18 6.98 -6.99
C ARG A 190 42.59 5.92 -5.97
N ARG A 191 41.70 4.98 -5.62
CA ARG A 191 41.98 3.95 -4.62
C ARG A 191 42.69 2.75 -5.30
N PRO A 192 43.76 2.22 -4.71
CA PRO A 192 44.37 0.98 -5.20
C PRO A 192 43.42 -0.20 -4.99
N GLY A 193 43.51 -1.24 -5.84
CA GLY A 193 42.72 -2.46 -5.71
C GLY A 193 42.01 -2.89 -7.01
N HIS A 194 41.80 -4.20 -7.16
CA HIS A 194 41.10 -4.78 -8.32
C HIS A 194 39.61 -4.44 -8.35
N GLU A 195 38.97 -4.25 -7.18
CA GLU A 195 37.57 -3.81 -7.05
C GLU A 195 37.29 -2.43 -7.68
N ASN A 196 38.31 -1.58 -7.81
CA ASN A 196 38.21 -0.25 -8.43
C ASN A 196 38.62 -0.25 -9.92
N ALA A 197 38.92 -1.41 -10.51
CA ALA A 197 39.26 -1.52 -11.93
C ALA A 197 38.15 -1.01 -12.87
N PRO A 198 36.85 -1.30 -12.63
CA PRO A 198 35.79 -0.79 -13.51
C PRO A 198 35.74 0.74 -13.58
N ALA A 199 36.03 1.45 -12.46
CA ALA A 199 36.12 2.92 -12.46
C ALA A 199 37.24 3.43 -13.38
N ARG A 200 38.40 2.78 -13.35
CA ARG A 200 39.55 3.16 -14.18
C ARG A 200 39.28 2.88 -15.65
N SER A 201 38.70 1.72 -15.96
CA SER A 201 38.34 1.33 -17.33
C SER A 201 37.27 2.26 -17.91
N ALA A 202 36.28 2.67 -17.14
CA ALA A 202 35.30 3.67 -17.57
C ALA A 202 35.92 5.05 -17.79
N LEU A 203 36.72 5.56 -16.86
CA LEU A 203 37.35 6.87 -17.06
C LEU A 203 38.32 6.89 -18.25
N ARG A 204 38.99 5.76 -18.55
CA ARG A 204 39.77 5.59 -19.79
C ARG A 204 38.88 5.63 -21.02
N TYR A 205 37.76 4.91 -20.99
CA TYR A 205 36.77 4.93 -22.06
C TYR A 205 36.31 6.37 -22.36
N LEU A 206 35.84 7.08 -21.34
CA LEU A 206 35.40 8.48 -21.50
C LEU A 206 36.51 9.41 -22.00
N ALA A 207 37.80 9.09 -21.81
CA ALA A 207 38.89 9.95 -22.28
C ALA A 207 39.13 9.85 -23.79
N GLU A 208 38.56 8.84 -24.46
CA GLU A 208 38.70 8.62 -25.90
C GLU A 208 37.64 9.38 -26.69
N LEU A 209 38.04 10.42 -27.43
CA LEU A 209 37.12 11.20 -28.28
C LEU A 209 36.53 10.42 -29.48
N HIS A 210 37.07 9.25 -29.78
CA HIS A 210 36.66 8.36 -30.88
C HIS A 210 36.43 6.96 -30.31
N ASP A 211 35.53 6.90 -29.36
CA ASP A 211 35.00 5.68 -28.75
C ASP A 211 34.06 4.93 -29.73
N VAL A 212 33.13 4.13 -29.22
CA VAL A 212 32.22 3.35 -30.08
C VAL A 212 31.22 4.27 -30.78
N VAL A 213 30.80 5.37 -30.14
CA VAL A 213 29.93 6.38 -30.74
C VAL A 213 30.57 7.78 -30.64
N ALA A 214 31.24 8.20 -31.70
CA ALA A 214 32.04 9.44 -31.70
C ALA A 214 31.37 10.67 -31.03
N ASP A 215 32.06 11.21 -30.03
CA ASP A 215 31.65 12.37 -29.22
C ASP A 215 31.34 13.65 -30.00
N ASP A 216 31.96 13.82 -31.16
CA ASP A 216 31.81 15.01 -32.00
C ASP A 216 30.41 15.15 -32.61
N VAL A 217 29.60 14.08 -32.52
CA VAL A 217 28.17 14.07 -32.86
C VAL A 217 27.33 14.84 -31.83
N GLY A 218 27.81 15.06 -30.60
CA GLY A 218 27.11 15.80 -29.53
C GLY A 218 26.43 14.88 -28.51
N VAL A 219 25.23 15.25 -28.04
CA VAL A 219 24.41 14.47 -27.08
C VAL A 219 24.14 13.03 -27.56
N LEU A 220 24.01 12.81 -28.88
CA LEU A 220 23.87 11.47 -29.45
C LEU A 220 25.18 10.68 -29.46
N GLY A 221 26.34 11.36 -29.42
CA GLY A 221 27.66 10.74 -29.26
C GLY A 221 27.80 10.12 -27.88
N LEU A 222 27.48 10.89 -26.83
CA LEU A 222 27.69 10.53 -25.42
C LEU A 222 26.77 9.42 -24.86
N ILE A 223 26.07 8.65 -25.70
CA ILE A 223 25.10 7.65 -25.25
C ILE A 223 25.81 6.42 -24.68
N ASP A 224 26.88 5.98 -25.32
CA ASP A 224 27.75 4.90 -24.84
C ASP A 224 28.52 5.33 -23.59
N ASP A 225 29.01 6.57 -23.51
CA ASP A 225 29.58 7.13 -22.28
C ASP A 225 28.64 7.01 -21.09
N ILE A 226 27.37 7.40 -21.25
CA ILE A 226 26.35 7.30 -20.19
C ILE A 226 26.17 5.84 -19.76
N TYR A 227 26.11 4.91 -20.73
CA TYR A 227 26.01 3.49 -20.45
C TYR A 227 27.24 2.97 -19.67
N VAL A 228 28.45 3.33 -20.08
CA VAL A 228 29.71 2.93 -19.44
C VAL A 228 29.82 3.51 -18.01
N LEU A 229 29.43 4.76 -17.80
CA LEU A 229 29.38 5.38 -16.48
C LEU A 229 28.42 4.64 -15.54
N GLU A 230 27.22 4.33 -16.02
CA GLU A 230 26.20 3.61 -15.24
C GLU A 230 26.68 2.20 -14.86
N TRP A 231 27.25 1.46 -15.81
CA TRP A 231 27.83 0.13 -15.58
C TRP A 231 28.98 0.18 -14.56
N ALA A 232 29.96 1.07 -14.77
CA ALA A 232 31.14 1.12 -13.92
C ALA A 232 30.79 1.56 -12.49
N TYR A 233 29.85 2.51 -12.37
CA TYR A 233 29.34 2.94 -11.08
C TYR A 233 28.67 1.78 -10.34
N ALA A 234 27.78 1.05 -11.03
CA ALA A 234 27.11 -0.13 -10.47
C ALA A 234 28.10 -1.23 -10.06
N ALA A 235 29.22 -1.36 -10.76
CA ALA A 235 30.28 -2.31 -10.44
C ALA A 235 31.11 -1.90 -9.21
N VAL A 236 31.44 -0.61 -9.09
CA VAL A 236 32.38 -0.08 -8.09
C VAL A 236 31.72 0.13 -6.73
N GLU A 237 30.55 0.76 -6.69
CA GLU A 237 29.92 1.12 -5.42
C GLU A 237 29.22 -0.06 -4.75
N ASN A 238 29.03 -1.18 -5.46
CA ASN A 238 28.09 -2.25 -5.06
C ASN A 238 26.69 -1.70 -4.71
N GLN A 239 26.39 -0.49 -5.15
CA GLN A 239 25.08 0.15 -5.12
C GLN A 239 24.49 -0.04 -6.52
N THR A 240 23.17 -0.08 -6.62
CA THR A 240 22.39 -0.39 -7.82
C THR A 240 22.42 -1.87 -8.26
N LEU A 241 22.49 -2.79 -7.28
CA LEU A 241 22.63 -4.25 -7.48
C LEU A 241 21.57 -4.88 -8.39
N CYS A 242 20.36 -4.31 -8.41
CA CYS A 242 19.20 -4.80 -9.13
C CYS A 242 18.85 -3.97 -10.36
N LEU A 243 19.69 -2.99 -10.75
CA LEU A 243 19.52 -2.25 -12.00
C LEU A 243 19.35 -3.14 -13.25
N PRO A 244 20.14 -4.24 -13.45
CA PRO A 244 19.88 -5.13 -14.60
C PRO A 244 18.49 -5.77 -14.57
N ILE A 245 18.05 -6.13 -13.37
CA ILE A 245 16.76 -6.79 -13.15
C ILE A 245 15.65 -5.77 -13.43
N LEU A 246 15.80 -4.53 -12.96
CA LEU A 246 14.88 -3.44 -13.28
C LEU A 246 14.80 -3.20 -14.79
N GLU A 247 15.92 -3.23 -15.52
CA GLU A 247 15.91 -3.04 -16.98
C GLU A 247 15.18 -4.18 -17.69
N ALA A 248 15.44 -5.44 -17.30
CA ALA A 248 14.72 -6.59 -17.84
C ALA A 248 13.22 -6.53 -17.54
N LEU A 249 12.83 -6.18 -16.30
CA LEU A 249 11.42 -6.01 -15.94
C LEU A 249 10.79 -4.81 -16.67
N SER A 250 11.53 -3.72 -16.85
CA SER A 250 11.09 -2.55 -17.62
C SER A 250 10.91 -2.87 -19.10
N GLY A 251 11.66 -3.82 -19.65
CA GLY A 251 11.45 -4.33 -21.00
C GLY A 251 10.12 -5.07 -21.15
N ARG A 252 9.68 -5.78 -20.10
CA ARG A 252 8.36 -6.45 -20.07
C ARG A 252 7.21 -5.46 -19.86
N TRP A 253 7.39 -4.43 -19.04
CA TRP A 253 6.37 -3.40 -18.78
C TRP A 253 6.89 -1.99 -19.09
N PRO A 254 7.11 -1.66 -20.38
CA PRO A 254 7.73 -0.40 -20.78
C PRO A 254 6.91 0.83 -20.37
N PHE A 255 5.58 0.68 -20.28
CA PHE A 255 4.67 1.75 -19.87
C PHE A 255 4.91 2.25 -18.44
N VAL A 256 5.52 1.46 -17.55
CA VAL A 256 5.79 1.86 -16.16
C VAL A 256 6.67 3.10 -16.11
N ALA A 257 7.65 3.22 -17.01
CA ALA A 257 8.51 4.40 -17.10
C ALA A 257 7.77 5.67 -17.58
N THR A 258 6.61 5.50 -18.22
CA THR A 258 5.77 6.58 -18.74
C THR A 258 4.59 6.93 -17.84
N LEU A 259 4.42 6.24 -16.70
CA LEU A 259 3.40 6.59 -15.70
C LEU A 259 3.78 7.93 -15.04
N GLY A 260 3.15 9.00 -15.49
CA GLY A 260 3.40 10.36 -15.00
C GLY A 260 2.93 10.60 -13.56
N LEU A 261 3.77 11.27 -12.78
CA LEU A 261 3.56 11.72 -11.41
C LEU A 261 3.33 13.24 -11.35
N GLY A 262 2.36 13.65 -10.52
CA GLY A 262 2.04 15.04 -10.24
C GLY A 262 1.43 15.79 -11.43
N ALA A 263 1.08 17.06 -11.22
CA ALA A 263 0.51 17.93 -12.25
C ALA A 263 1.45 18.19 -13.44
N ARG A 264 2.76 17.95 -13.27
CA ARG A 264 3.79 18.10 -14.32
C ARG A 264 4.07 16.79 -15.08
N GLY A 265 3.50 15.66 -14.66
CA GLY A 265 3.68 14.37 -15.33
C GLY A 265 5.12 13.87 -15.31
N ALA A 266 5.87 14.12 -14.23
CA ALA A 266 7.24 13.65 -14.09
C ALA A 266 7.27 12.10 -14.14
N PRO A 267 8.24 11.48 -14.83
CA PRO A 267 8.33 10.02 -14.84
C PRO A 267 8.61 9.49 -13.43
N LEU A 268 8.18 8.25 -13.15
CA LEU A 268 8.68 7.51 -11.99
C LEU A 268 10.20 7.43 -12.05
N ASP A 269 10.84 7.64 -10.90
CA ASP A 269 12.26 7.36 -10.72
C ASP A 269 12.54 5.85 -10.80
N ARG A 270 13.81 5.45 -10.86
CA ARG A 270 14.19 4.03 -11.04
C ARG A 270 13.72 3.18 -9.88
N PHE A 271 13.79 3.68 -8.64
CA PHE A 271 13.28 2.93 -7.49
C PHE A 271 11.77 2.73 -7.54
N GLY A 272 11.00 3.77 -7.87
CA GLY A 272 9.56 3.66 -8.08
C GLY A 272 9.20 2.68 -9.21
N ARG A 273 9.96 2.69 -10.31
CA ARG A 273 9.82 1.68 -11.39
C ARG A 273 10.11 0.28 -10.87
N TYR A 274 11.14 0.11 -10.03
CA TYR A 274 11.54 -1.19 -9.48
C TYR A 274 10.45 -1.78 -8.58
N VAL A 275 9.90 -0.98 -7.67
CA VAL A 275 8.79 -1.38 -6.81
C VAL A 275 7.56 -1.77 -7.63
N VAL A 276 7.17 -0.96 -8.60
CA VAL A 276 5.98 -1.24 -9.44
C VAL A 276 6.20 -2.48 -10.30
N CYS A 277 7.36 -2.65 -10.92
CA CYS A 277 7.67 -3.82 -11.73
C CYS A 277 7.73 -5.11 -10.89
N ALA A 278 8.27 -5.06 -9.67
CA ALA A 278 8.26 -6.20 -8.75
C ALA A 278 6.82 -6.60 -8.35
N ALA A 279 5.93 -5.62 -8.17
CA ALA A 279 4.52 -5.87 -7.89
C ALA A 279 3.82 -6.53 -9.09
N LEU A 280 4.03 -6.02 -10.31
CA LEU A 280 3.50 -6.64 -11.54
C LEU A 280 4.04 -8.05 -11.73
N LYS A 281 5.33 -8.28 -11.45
CA LYS A 281 5.94 -9.61 -11.49
C LYS A 281 5.29 -10.58 -10.51
N THR A 282 4.98 -10.12 -9.31
CA THR A 282 4.27 -10.91 -8.29
C THR A 282 2.83 -11.23 -8.73
N LEU A 283 2.18 -10.31 -9.43
CA LEU A 283 0.82 -10.49 -9.97
C LEU A 283 0.77 -11.21 -11.32
N ALA A 284 1.91 -11.55 -11.92
CA ALA A 284 1.97 -12.13 -13.26
C ALA A 284 1.53 -13.59 -13.33
N ALA A 285 1.46 -14.28 -12.20
CA ALA A 285 0.99 -15.67 -12.07
C ALA A 285 0.17 -15.84 -10.78
N PRO A 286 -0.80 -16.78 -10.74
CA PRO A 286 -1.56 -17.07 -9.52
C PRO A 286 -0.60 -17.50 -8.41
N SER A 287 -0.40 -16.61 -7.45
CA SER A 287 0.50 -16.80 -6.31
C SER A 287 0.30 -15.66 -5.31
N ALA A 288 0.67 -15.92 -4.06
CA ALA A 288 0.76 -14.90 -3.02
C ALA A 288 2.23 -14.50 -2.83
N GLY A 289 2.49 -13.19 -2.90
CA GLY A 289 3.79 -12.59 -2.65
C GLY A 289 3.69 -11.27 -1.87
N ALA A 290 4.84 -10.78 -1.40
CA ALA A 290 4.94 -9.59 -0.57
C ALA A 290 6.15 -8.75 -0.96
N LEU A 291 5.96 -7.44 -0.97
CA LEU A 291 7.00 -6.43 -1.15
C LEU A 291 7.18 -5.71 0.19
N VAL A 292 8.36 -5.86 0.77
CA VAL A 292 8.79 -5.20 1.99
C VAL A 292 9.62 -3.97 1.63
N LEU A 293 9.16 -2.81 2.08
CA LEU A 293 9.77 -1.50 1.82
C LEU A 293 10.02 -0.79 3.15
N ARG A 294 10.98 0.15 3.23
CA ARG A 294 11.11 1.02 4.42
C ARG A 294 9.83 1.82 4.67
N GLU A 295 9.26 2.39 3.60
CA GLU A 295 7.99 3.09 3.59
C GLU A 295 7.20 2.74 2.31
N THR A 296 5.94 2.33 2.43
CA THR A 296 5.13 1.96 1.25
C THR A 296 4.60 3.17 0.48
N GLY A 297 4.36 4.30 1.15
CA GLY A 297 4.01 5.56 0.49
C GLY A 297 2.92 5.45 -0.59
N PRO A 298 3.09 6.06 -1.77
CA PRO A 298 2.13 5.99 -2.88
C PRO A 298 2.20 4.67 -3.68
N TYR A 299 3.18 3.80 -3.44
CA TYR A 299 3.45 2.66 -4.32
C TYR A 299 2.30 1.67 -4.47
N PRO A 300 1.51 1.31 -3.43
CA PRO A 300 0.35 0.44 -3.61
C PRO A 300 -0.67 1.02 -4.60
N VAL A 301 -0.87 2.34 -4.59
CA VAL A 301 -1.80 3.02 -5.51
C VAL A 301 -1.20 3.05 -6.93
N ILE A 302 0.08 3.38 -7.06
CA ILE A 302 0.77 3.40 -8.37
C ILE A 302 0.79 2.01 -8.99
N ALA A 303 1.12 0.97 -8.21
CA ALA A 303 1.13 -0.42 -8.66
C ALA A 303 -0.27 -0.90 -9.05
N ALA A 304 -1.33 -0.48 -8.34
CA ALA A 304 -2.70 -0.81 -8.72
C ALA A 304 -3.10 -0.16 -10.06
N VAL A 305 -2.67 1.07 -10.31
CA VAL A 305 -2.85 1.74 -11.61
C VAL A 305 -2.08 1.00 -12.70
N ALA A 306 -0.82 0.64 -12.45
CA ALA A 306 0.01 -0.10 -13.40
C ALA A 306 -0.58 -1.49 -13.72
N ALA A 307 -1.07 -2.20 -12.71
CA ALA A 307 -1.72 -3.51 -12.87
C ALA A 307 -3.01 -3.41 -13.68
N ALA A 308 -3.76 -2.31 -13.53
CA ALA A 308 -4.96 -2.06 -14.32
C ALA A 308 -4.63 -1.72 -15.79
N VAL A 309 -3.52 -1.02 -16.04
CA VAL A 309 -2.99 -0.81 -17.40
C VAL A 309 -2.57 -2.15 -18.04
N GLU A 310 -1.87 -3.00 -17.31
CA GLU A 310 -1.49 -4.33 -17.79
C GLU A 310 -2.72 -5.22 -18.08
N ALA A 311 -3.71 -5.21 -17.18
CA ALA A 311 -4.97 -5.91 -17.38
C ALA A 311 -5.70 -5.41 -18.63
N ALA A 312 -5.75 -4.08 -18.85
CA ALA A 312 -6.33 -3.50 -20.06
C ALA A 312 -5.58 -3.92 -21.34
N SER A 313 -4.25 -3.98 -21.30
CA SER A 313 -3.42 -4.45 -22.42
C SER A 313 -3.68 -5.92 -22.73
N THR A 314 -3.76 -6.78 -21.70
CA THR A 314 -4.06 -8.22 -21.86
C THR A 314 -5.47 -8.45 -22.42
N GLN A 315 -6.45 -7.67 -21.95
CA GLN A 315 -7.82 -7.71 -22.44
C GLN A 315 -7.94 -7.25 -23.89
N ALA A 316 -7.03 -6.39 -24.37
CA ALA A 316 -7.07 -5.92 -25.73
C ALA A 316 -6.90 -7.06 -26.73
N LEU A 317 -5.98 -7.99 -26.42
CA LEU A 317 -5.73 -9.21 -27.18
C LEU A 317 -6.93 -10.17 -27.10
N ALA A 318 -7.46 -10.43 -25.90
CA ALA A 318 -8.58 -11.35 -25.69
C ALA A 318 -9.90 -10.89 -26.34
N PHE A 319 -10.10 -9.58 -26.46
CA PHE A 319 -11.32 -9.03 -27.06
C PHE A 319 -11.47 -9.38 -28.54
N GLU A 320 -10.36 -9.49 -29.27
CA GLU A 320 -10.40 -9.83 -30.70
C GLU A 320 -10.86 -11.28 -30.89
N GLU A 321 -10.37 -12.20 -30.06
CA GLU A 321 -10.85 -13.59 -30.00
C GLU A 321 -12.33 -13.67 -29.60
N GLU A 322 -12.77 -12.87 -28.62
CA GLU A 322 -14.18 -12.80 -28.22
C GLU A 322 -15.06 -12.34 -29.38
N MET A 323 -14.62 -11.32 -30.13
CA MET A 323 -15.38 -10.72 -31.22
C MET A 323 -15.58 -11.69 -32.40
N GLU A 324 -14.65 -12.61 -32.65
CA GLU A 324 -14.82 -13.68 -33.64
C GLU A 324 -15.99 -14.62 -33.30
N LEU A 325 -16.31 -14.77 -32.01
CA LEU A 325 -17.45 -15.56 -31.53
C LEU A 325 -18.78 -14.81 -31.62
N TRP A 326 -18.78 -13.52 -31.97
CA TRP A 326 -20.01 -12.73 -32.03
C TRP A 326 -20.83 -13.07 -33.27
N GLN A 327 -22.04 -13.59 -33.04
CA GLN A 327 -22.98 -13.86 -34.12
C GLN A 327 -23.50 -12.54 -34.75
N PRO A 328 -23.63 -12.48 -36.09
CA PRO A 328 -24.32 -11.38 -36.75
C PRO A 328 -25.73 -11.17 -36.17
N GLY A 329 -26.07 -9.93 -35.88
CA GLY A 329 -27.32 -9.51 -35.25
C GLY A 329 -27.23 -9.30 -33.74
N CYS A 330 -26.13 -9.69 -33.08
CA CYS A 330 -26.01 -9.50 -31.63
C CYS A 330 -26.05 -8.00 -31.25
N PRO A 331 -26.70 -7.63 -30.13
CA PRO A 331 -26.79 -6.24 -29.72
C PRO A 331 -25.44 -5.75 -29.20
N VAL A 332 -25.05 -4.56 -29.64
CA VAL A 332 -23.79 -3.91 -29.24
C VAL A 332 -24.04 -2.47 -28.83
N THR A 333 -23.19 -1.98 -27.93
CA THR A 333 -23.08 -0.56 -27.59
C THR A 333 -21.82 0.01 -28.21
N VAL A 334 -21.91 1.25 -28.71
CA VAL A 334 -20.78 2.03 -29.20
C VAL A 334 -20.69 3.30 -28.37
N GLY A 335 -19.60 3.55 -27.67
CA GLY A 335 -19.45 4.77 -26.88
C GLY A 335 -18.19 4.85 -26.04
N ASP A 336 -17.88 6.06 -25.56
CA ASP A 336 -16.73 6.37 -24.70
C ASP A 336 -17.11 6.62 -23.23
N GLY A 337 -18.38 6.41 -22.89
CA GLY A 337 -18.95 6.68 -21.56
C GLY A 337 -19.60 8.07 -21.43
N THR A 338 -19.22 9.04 -22.28
CA THR A 338 -19.90 10.35 -22.36
C THR A 338 -21.07 10.32 -23.33
N VAL A 339 -20.91 9.59 -24.43
CA VAL A 339 -21.95 9.36 -25.44
C VAL A 339 -22.06 7.86 -25.67
N THR A 340 -23.28 7.34 -25.70
CA THR A 340 -23.56 5.92 -25.95
C THR A 340 -24.58 5.77 -27.07
N PHE A 341 -24.26 4.91 -28.03
CA PHE A 341 -25.10 4.51 -29.15
C PHE A 341 -25.42 3.02 -29.06
N HIS A 342 -26.59 2.65 -29.58
CA HIS A 342 -27.04 1.27 -29.64
C HIS A 342 -27.09 0.80 -31.09
N ALA A 343 -26.46 -0.33 -31.40
CA ALA A 343 -26.42 -0.92 -32.73
C ALA A 343 -26.53 -2.45 -32.65
N ARG A 344 -26.58 -3.13 -33.79
CA ARG A 344 -26.38 -4.58 -33.88
C ARG A 344 -25.12 -4.89 -34.68
N TRP A 345 -24.36 -5.88 -34.24
CA TRP A 345 -23.17 -6.35 -34.93
C TRP A 345 -23.53 -6.97 -36.28
N GLY A 346 -22.85 -6.59 -37.35
CA GLY A 346 -23.04 -7.14 -38.69
C GLY A 346 -21.86 -8.01 -39.18
N GLY A 347 -20.80 -8.14 -38.37
CA GLY A 347 -19.60 -8.91 -38.69
C GLY A 347 -18.50 -8.11 -39.41
N PRO A 348 -17.30 -8.71 -39.53
CA PRO A 348 -16.21 -8.17 -40.33
C PRO A 348 -16.55 -8.20 -41.83
N ILE A 349 -16.09 -7.20 -42.57
CA ILE A 349 -16.24 -7.09 -44.02
C ILE A 349 -14.97 -7.67 -44.68
N GLN A 350 -15.12 -8.77 -45.41
CA GLN A 350 -13.99 -9.40 -46.10
C GLN A 350 -13.56 -8.64 -47.35
N GLY A 351 -12.27 -8.74 -47.71
CA GLY A 351 -11.71 -8.21 -48.97
C GLY A 351 -11.32 -6.72 -48.95
N THR A 352 -11.26 -6.08 -47.79
CA THR A 352 -10.79 -4.69 -47.65
C THR A 352 -9.32 -4.63 -47.27
N ALA A 353 -8.58 -3.65 -47.81
CA ALA A 353 -7.15 -3.46 -47.52
C ALA A 353 -6.84 -3.11 -46.05
N ARG A 354 -7.85 -2.60 -45.31
CA ARG A 354 -7.82 -2.40 -43.86
C ARG A 354 -9.05 -3.08 -43.23
N PRO A 355 -8.99 -3.56 -41.98
CA PRO A 355 -10.14 -4.19 -41.32
C PRO A 355 -11.32 -3.21 -41.27
N ARG A 356 -12.49 -3.66 -41.70
CA ARG A 356 -13.75 -2.91 -41.59
C ARG A 356 -14.84 -3.79 -41.02
N TYR A 357 -15.75 -3.18 -40.30
CA TYR A 357 -16.84 -3.85 -39.60
C TYR A 357 -18.18 -3.25 -40.00
N ARG A 358 -19.21 -4.11 -40.07
CA ARG A 358 -20.58 -3.70 -40.37
C ARG A 358 -21.35 -3.54 -39.06
N LEU A 359 -22.05 -2.40 -38.91
CA LEU A 359 -22.98 -2.17 -37.82
C LEU A 359 -24.38 -1.91 -38.39
N HIS A 360 -25.38 -2.64 -37.92
CA HIS A 360 -26.79 -2.38 -38.24
C HIS A 360 -27.34 -1.32 -37.29
N VAL A 361 -27.96 -0.30 -37.87
CA VAL A 361 -28.43 0.92 -37.20
C VAL A 361 -29.94 1.07 -37.42
N ALA A 362 -30.54 2.17 -36.96
CA ALA A 362 -31.97 2.44 -37.14
C ALA A 362 -32.42 2.38 -38.61
N GLU A 363 -33.73 2.23 -38.81
CA GLU A 363 -34.39 2.28 -40.15
C GLU A 363 -33.91 1.19 -41.13
N ALA A 364 -33.57 0.00 -40.61
CA ALA A 364 -33.00 -1.13 -41.36
C ALA A 364 -31.67 -0.79 -42.10
N GLY A 365 -31.02 0.32 -41.72
CA GLY A 365 -29.75 0.74 -42.30
C GLY A 365 -28.55 -0.06 -41.78
N SER A 366 -27.43 0.02 -42.50
CA SER A 366 -26.12 -0.42 -42.01
C SER A 366 -25.04 0.58 -42.35
N ILE A 367 -24.05 0.71 -41.48
CA ILE A 367 -22.86 1.53 -41.71
C ILE A 367 -21.61 0.64 -41.71
N SER A 368 -20.58 1.09 -42.42
CA SER A 368 -19.25 0.46 -42.39
C SER A 368 -18.27 1.36 -41.65
N VAL A 369 -17.74 0.85 -40.55
CA VAL A 369 -16.76 1.53 -39.68
C VAL A 369 -15.42 0.80 -39.79
N GLY A 370 -14.31 1.51 -39.60
CA GLY A 370 -13.00 0.88 -39.53
C GLY A 370 -12.70 0.35 -38.12
N GLU A 371 -11.48 -0.14 -37.95
CA GLU A 371 -10.93 -0.64 -36.69
C GLU A 371 -10.93 0.40 -35.56
N GLU A 372 -10.98 1.68 -35.90
CA GLU A 372 -11.06 2.76 -34.93
C GLU A 372 -12.32 2.68 -34.04
N VAL A 373 -13.34 1.92 -34.42
CA VAL A 373 -14.54 1.71 -33.60
C VAL A 373 -14.32 0.73 -32.44
N LEU A 374 -13.36 -0.20 -32.58
CA LEU A 374 -13.20 -1.34 -31.67
C LEU A 374 -13.04 -0.93 -30.19
N PRO A 375 -12.29 0.13 -29.84
CA PRO A 375 -12.18 0.53 -28.44
C PRO A 375 -13.52 0.95 -27.79
N TYR A 376 -14.48 1.33 -28.61
CA TYR A 376 -15.75 1.87 -28.17
C TYR A 376 -16.87 0.85 -28.25
N LEU A 377 -16.58 -0.34 -28.79
CA LEU A 377 -17.56 -1.38 -29.05
C LEU A 377 -17.61 -2.34 -27.86
N ALA A 378 -18.82 -2.62 -27.36
CA ALA A 378 -19.05 -3.64 -26.34
C ALA A 378 -20.28 -4.46 -26.67
N ARG A 379 -20.25 -5.76 -26.34
CA ARG A 379 -21.43 -6.62 -26.43
C ARG A 379 -22.44 -6.22 -25.35
N ALA A 380 -23.70 -6.04 -25.75
CA ALA A 380 -24.79 -5.76 -24.84
C ALA A 380 -25.46 -7.07 -24.36
N PRO A 381 -25.88 -7.16 -23.09
CA PRO A 381 -26.52 -8.36 -22.55
C PRO A 381 -27.99 -8.51 -23.00
N ARG A 382 -28.62 -7.43 -23.49
CA ARG A 382 -30.04 -7.41 -23.88
C ARG A 382 -30.25 -6.65 -25.18
N GLU A 383 -31.34 -6.97 -25.87
CA GLU A 383 -31.75 -6.23 -27.07
C GLU A 383 -32.23 -4.81 -26.73
N TRP A 384 -31.88 -3.86 -27.60
CA TRP A 384 -32.26 -2.46 -27.47
C TRP A 384 -33.54 -2.15 -28.26
N LYS A 385 -34.49 -1.46 -27.62
CA LYS A 385 -35.77 -1.05 -28.26
C LYS A 385 -35.59 -0.04 -29.40
N ARG A 386 -34.51 0.75 -29.35
CA ARG A 386 -34.17 1.76 -30.35
C ARG A 386 -32.69 1.66 -30.68
N LEU A 387 -32.39 1.58 -31.97
CA LEU A 387 -31.02 1.69 -32.48
C LEU A 387 -30.70 3.17 -32.78
N ALA A 388 -29.42 3.52 -32.77
CA ALA A 388 -28.96 4.85 -33.11
C ALA A 388 -29.01 5.10 -34.62
N ASN A 389 -29.01 6.37 -35.03
CA ASN A 389 -28.82 6.77 -36.43
C ASN A 389 -27.34 6.63 -36.81
N GLY A 390 -27.05 5.97 -37.94
CA GLY A 390 -25.68 5.76 -38.42
C GLY A 390 -24.89 7.05 -38.63
N THR A 391 -25.53 8.13 -39.06
CA THR A 391 -24.89 9.43 -39.25
C THR A 391 -24.38 10.00 -37.92
N HIS A 392 -25.13 9.82 -36.83
CA HIS A 392 -24.68 10.29 -35.51
C HIS A 392 -23.44 9.53 -35.02
N ILE A 393 -23.39 8.21 -35.24
CA ILE A 393 -22.22 7.39 -34.93
C ILE A 393 -21.02 7.87 -35.75
N LEU A 394 -21.17 8.05 -37.07
CA LEU A 394 -20.08 8.48 -37.95
C LEU A 394 -19.58 9.90 -37.63
N THR A 395 -20.47 10.84 -37.29
CA THR A 395 -20.07 12.19 -36.86
C THR A 395 -19.32 12.14 -35.54
N TRP A 396 -19.84 11.41 -34.54
CA TRP A 396 -19.15 11.24 -33.27
C TRP A 396 -17.78 10.58 -33.43
N LEU A 397 -17.66 9.55 -34.29
CA LEU A 397 -16.38 8.93 -34.58
C LEU A 397 -15.37 9.95 -35.16
N LYS A 398 -15.79 10.95 -35.93
CA LYS A 398 -14.87 11.98 -36.44
C LYS A 398 -14.45 13.01 -35.39
N ASP A 399 -15.38 13.40 -34.52
CA ASP A 399 -15.20 14.53 -33.60
C ASP A 399 -14.67 14.12 -32.21
N ARG A 400 -14.68 12.82 -31.89
CA ARG A 400 -14.20 12.30 -30.61
C ARG A 400 -12.71 12.53 -30.39
N ASN A 401 -12.32 12.47 -29.12
CA ASN A 401 -10.93 12.44 -28.73
C ASN A 401 -10.36 11.02 -28.90
N VAL A 402 -9.06 10.96 -29.18
CA VAL A 402 -8.33 9.69 -29.18
C VAL A 402 -8.32 9.13 -27.75
N ASP A 403 -8.44 7.82 -27.63
CA ASP A 403 -8.35 7.14 -26.34
C ASP A 403 -6.94 7.31 -25.74
N GLY A 404 -6.88 7.73 -24.47
CA GLY A 404 -5.63 7.88 -23.73
C GLY A 404 -4.88 6.56 -23.57
N LEU A 405 -5.58 5.42 -23.45
CA LEU A 405 -4.91 4.13 -23.19
C LEU A 405 -3.99 3.66 -24.33
N ILE A 406 -4.12 4.22 -25.54
CA ILE A 406 -3.28 3.88 -26.69
C ILE A 406 -1.80 4.08 -26.38
N GLY A 407 -1.42 5.18 -25.72
CA GLY A 407 0.01 5.42 -25.43
C GLY A 407 0.58 4.58 -24.28
N LEU A 408 -0.27 3.91 -23.50
CA LEU A 408 0.19 3.03 -22.41
C LEU A 408 0.15 1.54 -22.80
N THR A 409 -0.85 1.14 -23.59
CA THR A 409 -1.08 -0.27 -23.91
C THR A 409 -0.73 -0.63 -25.36
N GLY A 410 -0.46 0.36 -26.22
CA GLY A 410 -0.33 0.18 -27.67
C GLY A 410 -1.67 0.19 -28.40
N ASP A 411 -2.75 -0.17 -27.70
CA ASP A 411 -4.10 -0.30 -28.24
C ASP A 411 -5.12 0.60 -27.54
N GLY A 412 -6.24 0.85 -28.20
CA GLY A 412 -7.36 1.53 -27.53
C GLY A 412 -8.05 0.60 -26.55
N ARG A 413 -8.66 1.15 -25.49
CA ARG A 413 -9.42 0.44 -24.46
C ARG A 413 -10.38 -0.56 -25.10
N ARG A 414 -10.21 -1.86 -24.90
CA ARG A 414 -11.25 -2.83 -25.31
C ARG A 414 -12.30 -3.00 -24.22
N ARG A 415 -13.50 -3.45 -24.59
CA ARG A 415 -14.63 -3.62 -23.66
C ARG A 415 -15.20 -5.05 -23.75
N PRO A 416 -14.40 -6.07 -23.40
CA PRO A 416 -14.85 -7.46 -23.40
C PRO A 416 -16.01 -7.67 -22.43
N SER A 417 -16.85 -8.67 -22.69
CA SER A 417 -18.04 -8.91 -21.85
C SER A 417 -17.70 -9.25 -20.40
N ARG A 418 -16.55 -9.90 -20.19
CA ARG A 418 -15.94 -10.17 -18.89
C ARG A 418 -14.46 -9.82 -18.93
N TYR A 419 -13.90 -9.41 -17.80
CA TYR A 419 -12.51 -8.96 -17.72
C TYR A 419 -11.85 -9.18 -16.36
N GLU A 420 -10.52 -9.14 -16.35
CA GLU A 420 -9.72 -9.06 -15.14
C GLU A 420 -9.74 -7.63 -14.56
N ALA A 421 -10.02 -7.50 -13.27
CA ALA A 421 -9.99 -6.23 -12.57
C ALA A 421 -8.93 -6.22 -11.47
N VAL A 422 -8.60 -5.02 -10.99
CA VAL A 422 -7.67 -4.82 -9.87
C VAL A 422 -8.46 -4.48 -8.61
N LEU A 423 -8.19 -5.18 -7.51
CA LEU A 423 -8.70 -4.87 -6.18
C LEU A 423 -7.57 -4.35 -5.30
N LEU A 424 -7.69 -3.09 -4.86
CA LEU A 424 -6.76 -2.45 -3.93
C LEU A 424 -7.40 -2.35 -2.53
N LEU A 425 -6.87 -3.10 -1.57
CA LEU A 425 -7.22 -2.95 -0.16
C LEU A 425 -6.33 -1.87 0.47
N THR A 426 -6.88 -0.67 0.68
CA THR A 426 -6.17 0.52 1.19
C THR A 426 -7.11 1.43 1.99
N SER A 427 -6.57 2.30 2.85
CA SER A 427 -7.39 3.33 3.48
C SER A 427 -7.90 4.36 2.46
N ARG A 428 -9.11 4.88 2.69
CA ARG A 428 -9.72 5.91 1.85
C ARG A 428 -8.87 7.18 1.79
N ALA A 429 -8.33 7.59 2.94
CA ALA A 429 -7.48 8.78 3.05
C ALA A 429 -6.22 8.69 2.19
N LYS A 430 -5.59 7.50 2.13
CA LYS A 430 -4.40 7.27 1.30
C LYS A 430 -4.74 7.29 -0.20
N LEU A 431 -5.86 6.68 -0.57
CA LEU A 431 -6.35 6.70 -1.96
C LEU A 431 -6.66 8.12 -2.42
N ASP A 432 -7.42 8.89 -1.63
CA ASP A 432 -7.77 10.28 -1.95
C ASP A 432 -6.54 11.20 -1.98
N ARG A 433 -5.51 10.89 -1.19
CA ARG A 433 -4.25 11.64 -1.18
C ARG A 433 -3.40 11.41 -2.43
N TYR A 434 -3.26 10.16 -2.88
CA TYR A 434 -2.29 9.83 -3.93
C TYR A 434 -2.92 9.62 -5.31
N LEU A 435 -4.13 9.07 -5.42
CA LEU A 435 -4.75 8.80 -6.73
C LEU A 435 -4.91 10.06 -7.59
N PRO A 436 -5.33 11.22 -7.06
CA PRO A 436 -5.41 12.46 -7.84
C PRO A 436 -4.04 13.05 -8.19
N ALA A 437 -3.00 12.71 -7.41
CA ALA A 437 -1.64 13.14 -7.67
C ALA A 437 -0.98 12.32 -8.80
N LEU A 438 -1.58 11.21 -9.21
CA LEU A 438 -1.19 10.48 -10.41
C LEU A 438 -1.85 11.14 -11.62
N SER A 439 -1.07 11.41 -12.66
CA SER A 439 -1.56 12.00 -13.90
C SER A 439 -0.93 11.30 -15.11
N PRO A 440 -1.14 9.97 -15.26
CA PRO A 440 -0.69 9.27 -16.45
C PRO A 440 -1.27 9.98 -17.68
N GLN A 441 -0.38 10.45 -18.56
CA GLN A 441 -0.78 11.21 -19.74
C GLN A 441 -1.68 12.42 -19.43
N GLY A 442 -1.45 13.11 -18.30
CA GLY A 442 -2.23 14.29 -17.92
C GLY A 442 -3.70 14.03 -17.60
N LEU A 443 -4.11 12.76 -17.47
CA LEU A 443 -5.46 12.34 -17.07
C LEU A 443 -5.41 11.70 -15.68
N THR A 444 -6.48 11.84 -14.89
CA THR A 444 -6.57 11.09 -13.62
C THR A 444 -6.73 9.59 -13.91
N PRO A 445 -6.19 8.68 -13.08
CA PRO A 445 -6.40 7.25 -13.27
C PRO A 445 -7.88 6.86 -13.31
N ALA A 446 -8.73 7.54 -12.55
CA ALA A 446 -10.18 7.33 -12.59
C ALA A 446 -10.78 7.63 -13.97
N ALA A 447 -10.35 8.70 -14.64
CA ALA A 447 -10.79 9.01 -16.01
C ALA A 447 -10.19 8.03 -17.04
N LEU A 448 -8.94 7.62 -16.85
CA LEU A 448 -8.20 6.78 -17.79
C LEU A 448 -8.56 5.29 -17.72
N LEU A 449 -8.91 4.76 -16.55
CA LEU A 449 -9.13 3.32 -16.33
C LEU A 449 -10.53 2.99 -15.78
N GLY A 450 -11.26 4.00 -15.31
CA GLY A 450 -12.46 3.80 -14.50
C GLY A 450 -12.08 3.28 -13.12
N ALA A 451 -12.49 3.99 -12.07
CA ALA A 451 -12.19 3.61 -10.71
C ALA A 451 -13.41 3.72 -9.78
N CYS A 452 -13.52 2.77 -8.86
CA CYS A 452 -14.62 2.67 -7.93
C CYS A 452 -14.11 2.40 -6.51
N TRP A 453 -14.74 3.04 -5.53
CA TRP A 453 -14.57 2.75 -4.11
C TRP A 453 -15.75 1.92 -3.61
N ILE A 454 -15.47 0.79 -2.99
CA ILE A 454 -16.45 -0.04 -2.31
C ILE A 454 -16.47 0.40 -0.85
N ASP A 455 -17.62 0.92 -0.40
CA ASP A 455 -17.79 1.24 1.01
C ASP A 455 -17.89 -0.04 1.85
N GLY A 456 -17.87 0.09 3.18
CA GLY A 456 -18.00 -1.08 4.04
C GLY A 456 -19.31 -1.85 3.83
N GLN A 457 -20.34 -1.27 3.19
CA GLN A 457 -21.63 -1.94 2.90
C GLN A 457 -21.56 -2.79 1.64
N GLY A 458 -20.39 -2.86 0.98
CA GLY A 458 -20.22 -3.50 -0.31
C GLY A 458 -20.82 -2.67 -1.44
N ARG A 459 -21.18 -1.39 -1.21
CA ARG A 459 -21.79 -0.54 -2.25
C ARG A 459 -20.71 0.18 -3.05
N PRO A 460 -20.78 0.14 -4.39
CA PRO A 460 -19.84 0.83 -5.24
C PRO A 460 -20.13 2.33 -5.36
N HIS A 461 -19.09 3.15 -5.21
CA HIS A 461 -19.09 4.59 -5.41
C HIS A 461 -18.06 4.95 -6.48
N ALA A 462 -18.47 5.55 -7.59
CA ALA A 462 -17.54 5.99 -8.61
C ALA A 462 -16.61 7.08 -8.06
N LEU A 463 -15.30 6.97 -8.32
CA LEU A 463 -14.35 8.02 -7.94
C LEU A 463 -14.50 9.25 -8.87
N PRO A 464 -14.14 10.46 -8.39
CA PRO A 464 -14.24 11.68 -9.18
C PRO A 464 -13.54 11.56 -10.55
N GLY A 465 -14.25 11.89 -11.62
CA GLY A 465 -13.75 11.79 -12.99
C GLY A 465 -13.87 10.40 -13.63
N SER A 466 -14.36 9.38 -12.92
CA SER A 466 -14.65 8.08 -13.50
C SER A 466 -15.82 8.19 -14.49
N ALA A 467 -15.53 7.97 -15.77
CA ALA A 467 -16.51 8.03 -16.87
C ALA A 467 -16.96 6.64 -17.34
N SER A 468 -16.44 5.56 -16.74
CA SER A 468 -16.68 4.19 -17.18
C SER A 468 -17.78 3.51 -16.34
N ASP A 469 -18.71 2.85 -17.03
CA ASP A 469 -19.63 1.87 -16.47
C ASP A 469 -18.93 0.54 -16.10
N ARG A 470 -17.68 0.38 -16.52
CA ARG A 470 -16.81 -0.79 -16.29
C ARG A 470 -15.47 -0.31 -15.72
N PRO A 471 -15.36 -0.15 -14.40
CA PRO A 471 -14.11 0.27 -13.77
C PRO A 471 -13.11 -0.89 -13.74
N LEU A 472 -11.85 -0.63 -14.10
CA LEU A 472 -10.77 -1.60 -13.97
C LEU A 472 -10.14 -1.60 -12.57
N LEU A 473 -10.29 -0.50 -11.83
CA LEU A 473 -9.75 -0.35 -10.48
C LEU A 473 -10.87 -0.29 -9.45
N TYR A 474 -10.88 -1.26 -8.54
CA TYR A 474 -11.71 -1.29 -7.36
C TYR A 474 -10.84 -1.06 -6.13
N ALA A 475 -11.27 -0.20 -5.22
CA ALA A 475 -10.60 0.02 -3.96
C ALA A 475 -11.57 -0.11 -2.79
N CYS A 476 -11.11 -0.66 -1.68
CA CYS A 476 -11.91 -0.76 -0.45
C CYS A 476 -11.00 -0.66 0.78
N GLY A 477 -11.57 -0.25 1.91
CA GLY A 477 -10.86 -0.15 3.18
C GLY A 477 -11.19 -1.27 4.17
N ASP A 478 -12.14 -2.14 3.83
CA ASP A 478 -12.64 -3.19 4.71
C ASP A 478 -12.28 -4.57 4.16
N ILE A 479 -11.73 -5.41 5.03
CA ILE A 479 -11.26 -6.76 4.66
C ILE A 479 -12.44 -7.68 4.37
N GLY A 480 -13.57 -7.52 5.06
CA GLY A 480 -14.79 -8.26 4.80
C GLY A 480 -15.35 -7.97 3.41
N ALA A 481 -15.43 -6.68 3.05
CA ALA A 481 -15.83 -6.25 1.72
C ALA A 481 -14.87 -6.79 0.63
N ALA A 482 -13.55 -6.78 0.88
CA ALA A 482 -12.58 -7.38 -0.04
C ALA A 482 -12.82 -8.89 -0.23
N ALA A 483 -12.96 -9.64 0.87
CA ALA A 483 -13.21 -11.07 0.82
C ALA A 483 -14.55 -11.41 0.14
N ASP A 484 -15.57 -10.58 0.34
CA ASP A 484 -16.87 -10.70 -0.30
C ASP A 484 -16.78 -10.48 -1.82
N LEU A 485 -16.07 -9.45 -2.29
CA LEU A 485 -15.86 -9.19 -3.73
C LEU A 485 -15.07 -10.29 -4.41
N LEU A 486 -14.10 -10.88 -3.71
CA LEU A 486 -13.36 -12.02 -4.22
C LEU A 486 -14.29 -13.23 -4.32
N SER A 487 -15.10 -13.48 -3.29
CA SER A 487 -16.04 -14.62 -3.21
C SER A 487 -17.19 -14.56 -4.21
N ASP A 488 -17.77 -13.37 -4.38
CA ASP A 488 -18.94 -13.08 -5.22
C ASP A 488 -18.61 -11.87 -6.13
N PRO A 489 -17.80 -12.07 -7.18
CA PRO A 489 -17.40 -10.99 -8.07
C PRO A 489 -18.61 -10.45 -8.87
N PRO A 490 -18.64 -9.15 -9.21
CA PRO A 490 -19.59 -8.60 -10.18
C PRO A 490 -19.62 -9.43 -11.48
N GLU A 491 -20.79 -9.54 -12.12
CA GLU A 491 -21.00 -10.41 -13.30
C GLU A 491 -20.04 -10.16 -14.48
N HIS A 492 -19.46 -8.97 -14.56
CA HIS A 492 -18.52 -8.56 -15.60
C HIS A 492 -17.04 -8.80 -15.24
N ILE A 493 -16.73 -9.37 -14.07
CA ILE A 493 -15.37 -9.64 -13.60
C ILE A 493 -15.13 -11.15 -13.57
N ASP A 494 -14.13 -11.60 -14.33
CA ASP A 494 -13.72 -13.02 -14.38
C ASP A 494 -12.51 -13.33 -13.49
N GLY A 495 -11.74 -12.32 -13.09
CA GLY A 495 -10.53 -12.50 -12.26
C GLY A 495 -10.10 -11.22 -11.54
N TRP A 496 -9.38 -11.40 -10.43
CA TRP A 496 -8.91 -10.30 -9.59
C TRP A 496 -7.41 -10.32 -9.38
N ARG A 497 -6.74 -9.21 -9.70
CA ARG A 497 -5.39 -8.92 -9.20
C ARG A 497 -5.51 -8.12 -7.91
N VAL A 498 -5.03 -8.68 -6.81
CA VAL A 498 -5.26 -8.14 -5.47
C VAL A 498 -3.98 -7.51 -4.93
N LEU A 499 -4.05 -6.22 -4.61
CA LEU A 499 -2.98 -5.48 -3.94
C LEU A 499 -3.47 -5.10 -2.54
N VAL A 500 -2.64 -5.34 -1.54
CA VAL A 500 -2.96 -5.00 -0.14
C VAL A 500 -1.92 -4.04 0.42
N ASP A 501 -2.37 -2.92 0.96
CA ASP A 501 -1.52 -1.97 1.67
C ASP A 501 -1.48 -2.29 3.17
N GLY A 502 -0.32 -2.77 3.62
CA GLY A 502 -0.02 -3.16 5.00
C GLY A 502 0.05 -4.67 5.19
N ALA A 503 1.05 -5.12 5.96
CA ALA A 503 1.23 -6.54 6.26
C ALA A 503 0.09 -7.11 7.12
N THR A 504 -0.46 -6.31 8.03
CA THR A 504 -1.55 -6.76 8.93
C THR A 504 -2.85 -7.05 8.18
N PRO A 505 -3.38 -6.11 7.35
CA PRO A 505 -4.51 -6.42 6.47
C PRO A 505 -4.21 -7.59 5.52
N GLY A 506 -2.98 -7.66 4.98
CA GLY A 506 -2.54 -8.74 4.10
C GLY A 506 -2.64 -10.11 4.76
N ARG A 507 -2.15 -10.24 5.99
CA ARG A 507 -2.24 -11.49 6.79
C ARG A 507 -3.68 -11.92 7.00
N THR A 508 -4.56 -10.99 7.34
CA THR A 508 -5.96 -11.31 7.61
C THR A 508 -6.69 -11.72 6.33
N LEU A 509 -6.44 -11.04 5.21
CA LEU A 509 -7.01 -11.43 3.92
C LEU A 509 -6.48 -12.78 3.43
N HIS A 510 -5.16 -13.01 3.55
CA HIS A 510 -4.51 -14.29 3.23
C HIS A 510 -5.15 -15.45 4.00
N ALA A 511 -5.36 -15.28 5.31
CA ALA A 511 -6.02 -16.27 6.14
C ALA A 511 -7.49 -16.51 5.73
N ALA A 512 -8.23 -15.46 5.33
CA ALA A 512 -9.61 -15.59 4.85
C ALA A 512 -9.68 -16.35 3.50
N LEU A 513 -8.73 -16.10 2.60
CA LEU A 513 -8.61 -16.82 1.33
C LEU A 513 -8.21 -18.29 1.51
N ALA A 514 -7.27 -18.55 2.42
CA ALA A 514 -6.90 -19.92 2.80
C ALA A 514 -8.10 -20.67 3.40
N ALA A 515 -8.86 -20.04 4.30
CA ALA A 515 -10.04 -20.66 4.92
C ALA A 515 -11.17 -20.96 3.92
N SER A 516 -11.24 -20.22 2.82
CA SER A 516 -12.21 -20.45 1.73
C SER A 516 -11.69 -21.38 0.63
N GLY A 517 -10.44 -21.85 0.72
CA GLY A 517 -9.82 -22.75 -0.27
C GLY A 517 -9.52 -22.07 -1.61
N ARG A 518 -9.31 -20.75 -1.62
CA ARG A 518 -9.13 -19.93 -2.83
C ARG A 518 -7.76 -19.29 -2.95
N LEU A 519 -6.83 -19.63 -2.06
CA LEU A 519 -5.50 -19.04 -2.02
C LEU A 519 -4.69 -19.40 -3.27
N ASP A 520 -4.75 -20.65 -3.70
CA ASP A 520 -3.94 -21.16 -4.83
C ASP A 520 -4.33 -20.52 -6.18
N ASP A 521 -5.56 -20.03 -6.30
CA ASP A 521 -6.09 -19.35 -7.49
C ASP A 521 -6.01 -17.82 -7.39
N SER A 522 -5.38 -17.27 -6.35
CA SER A 522 -5.36 -15.83 -6.09
C SER A 522 -4.06 -15.16 -6.55
N TRP A 523 -4.18 -14.03 -7.26
CA TRP A 523 -3.07 -13.13 -7.55
C TRP A 523 -2.97 -12.09 -6.44
N LEU A 524 -2.13 -12.34 -5.43
CA LEU A 524 -2.06 -11.51 -4.22
C LEU A 524 -0.67 -10.89 -4.05
N CYS A 525 -0.61 -9.56 -3.96
CA CYS A 525 0.61 -8.81 -3.68
C CYS A 525 0.42 -7.93 -2.43
N VAL A 526 1.12 -8.25 -1.35
CA VAL A 526 1.07 -7.49 -0.08
C VAL A 526 2.21 -6.48 -0.02
N PHE A 527 1.91 -5.19 0.11
CA PHE A 527 2.90 -4.15 0.40
C PHE A 527 3.05 -4.03 1.91
N ALA A 528 4.21 -4.41 2.42
CA ALA A 528 4.55 -4.37 3.83
C ALA A 528 5.61 -3.31 4.10
N GLN A 529 5.55 -2.74 5.30
CA GLN A 529 6.62 -1.87 5.79
C GLN A 529 7.64 -2.70 6.58
N LEU A 530 8.92 -2.35 6.49
CA LEU A 530 10.02 -3.08 7.11
C LEU A 530 9.84 -3.23 8.64
N HIS A 531 9.24 -2.23 9.27
CA HIS A 531 8.96 -2.23 10.70
C HIS A 531 7.77 -3.13 11.10
N GLU A 532 6.94 -3.59 10.15
CA GLU A 532 5.85 -4.58 10.34
C GLU A 532 6.37 -6.05 10.41
N ARG A 533 7.62 -6.23 10.88
CA ARG A 533 8.36 -7.50 10.93
C ARG A 533 7.50 -8.69 11.36
N GLU A 534 6.76 -8.58 12.46
CA GLU A 534 5.98 -9.68 13.02
C GLU A 534 4.83 -10.12 12.08
N ALA A 535 4.17 -9.17 11.41
CA ALA A 535 3.11 -9.46 10.47
C ALA A 535 3.66 -10.09 9.17
N VAL A 536 4.81 -9.60 8.68
CA VAL A 536 5.50 -10.18 7.52
C VAL A 536 6.02 -11.58 7.84
N SER A 537 6.62 -11.79 9.01
CA SER A 537 7.09 -13.12 9.43
C SER A 537 5.94 -14.12 9.46
N ALA A 538 4.78 -13.73 10.01
CA ALA A 538 3.60 -14.58 10.03
C ALA A 538 3.05 -14.88 8.62
N LEU A 539 3.14 -13.95 7.67
CA LEU A 539 2.80 -14.19 6.27
C LEU A 539 3.75 -15.20 5.62
N VAL A 540 5.05 -15.08 5.85
CA VAL A 540 6.06 -16.03 5.36
C VAL A 540 5.83 -17.42 5.93
N ASP A 541 5.57 -17.51 7.23
CA ASP A 541 5.27 -18.78 7.91
C ASP A 541 3.96 -19.43 7.41
N GLN A 542 3.06 -18.65 6.81
CA GLN A 542 1.82 -19.12 6.17
C GLN A 542 2.01 -19.60 4.73
N GLY A 543 3.23 -19.65 4.21
CA GLY A 543 3.55 -20.21 2.88
C GLY A 543 3.58 -19.20 1.74
N LEU A 544 3.74 -17.92 2.05
CA LEU A 544 3.85 -16.87 1.03
C LEU A 544 5.14 -17.06 0.21
N ALA A 545 4.99 -17.23 -1.12
CA ALA A 545 6.02 -17.84 -1.96
C ALA A 545 7.15 -16.89 -2.37
N ASP A 546 6.80 -15.65 -2.68
CA ASP A 546 7.74 -14.64 -3.18
C ASP A 546 7.80 -13.44 -2.25
N VAL A 547 8.94 -13.26 -1.58
CA VAL A 547 9.20 -12.10 -0.71
C VAL A 547 10.29 -11.25 -1.34
N TRP A 548 9.91 -10.02 -1.67
CA TRP A 548 10.81 -8.98 -2.14
C TRP A 548 11.12 -8.03 -1.00
N TYR A 549 12.39 -7.81 -0.71
CA TYR A 549 12.85 -6.68 0.08
C TYR A 549 13.60 -5.74 -0.85
N LEU A 550 13.06 -4.53 -1.01
CA LEU A 550 13.53 -3.56 -2.00
C LEU A 550 14.01 -2.29 -1.29
N GLU A 551 15.20 -1.84 -1.66
CA GLU A 551 15.84 -0.64 -1.16
C GLU A 551 16.20 0.32 -2.31
N ASP A 552 16.20 1.63 -2.05
CA ASP A 552 16.55 2.64 -3.05
C ASP A 552 17.93 2.37 -3.67
N GLN A 553 18.89 1.99 -2.82
CA GLN A 553 20.25 1.63 -3.22
C GLN A 553 20.31 0.41 -4.13
N ASP A 554 19.22 -0.34 -4.34
CA ASP A 554 19.19 -1.46 -5.27
C ASP A 554 19.19 -0.99 -6.72
N VAL A 555 18.79 0.26 -7.01
CA VAL A 555 18.68 0.77 -8.39
C VAL A 555 19.06 2.25 -8.55
N GLU A 556 19.24 3.00 -7.45
CA GLU A 556 19.65 4.41 -7.44
C GLU A 556 20.77 4.69 -6.43
N VAL A 557 21.37 5.87 -6.56
CA VAL A 557 22.39 6.35 -5.61
C VAL A 557 21.71 7.02 -4.43
N PRO A 558 22.04 6.63 -3.19
CA PRO A 558 21.69 7.40 -2.00
C PRO A 558 22.06 8.88 -2.13
N PRO A 559 21.12 9.83 -1.99
CA PRO A 559 21.47 11.23 -1.98
C PRO A 559 22.36 11.55 -0.79
N MET A 560 23.43 12.33 -1.04
CA MET A 560 24.39 12.71 -0.01
C MET A 560 23.93 13.85 0.89
N VAL A 561 22.92 14.61 0.46
CA VAL A 561 22.43 15.80 1.16
C VAL A 561 20.98 15.59 1.55
N HIS A 562 20.66 15.94 2.80
CA HIS A 562 19.29 15.87 3.28
C HIS A 562 18.43 16.97 2.63
N PRO A 563 17.27 16.64 2.04
CA PRO A 563 16.34 17.65 1.57
C PRO A 563 15.77 18.40 2.79
N GLY A 564 16.04 19.69 2.92
CA GLY A 564 15.47 20.51 4.00
C GLY A 564 13.93 20.51 4.00
N LYS A 565 13.30 21.11 5.01
CA LYS A 565 11.82 21.19 5.09
C LYS A 565 11.25 21.76 3.79
N SER A 566 10.54 20.92 3.03
CA SER A 566 9.91 21.36 1.79
C SER A 566 8.71 22.25 2.13
N ALA A 567 8.69 23.46 1.57
CA ALA A 567 7.51 24.32 1.60
C ALA A 567 6.36 23.79 0.71
N GLU A 568 6.58 22.68 -0.01
CA GLU A 568 5.64 22.15 -1.00
C GLU A 568 4.47 21.42 -0.35
N SER A 569 3.26 21.81 -0.75
CA SER A 569 2.03 21.16 -0.33
C SER A 569 1.83 19.77 -0.96
N ASP A 570 2.63 19.36 -1.94
CA ASP A 570 2.45 18.10 -2.67
C ASP A 570 2.83 16.87 -1.79
N PRO A 571 1.86 15.95 -1.52
CA PRO A 571 2.14 14.72 -0.79
C PRO A 571 3.18 13.80 -1.42
N LEU A 572 3.29 13.77 -2.76
CA LEU A 572 4.28 12.94 -3.45
C LEU A 572 5.69 13.49 -3.25
N ALA A 573 5.88 14.79 -3.41
CA ALA A 573 7.17 15.44 -3.20
C ALA A 573 7.68 15.23 -1.77
N ARG A 574 6.81 15.38 -0.76
CA ARG A 574 7.15 15.09 0.64
C ARG A 574 7.55 13.64 0.86
N PHE A 575 6.84 12.69 0.26
CA PHE A 575 7.20 11.28 0.33
C PHE A 575 8.60 11.02 -0.26
N PHE A 576 8.87 11.49 -1.48
CA PHE A 576 10.18 11.29 -2.13
C PHE A 576 11.31 11.99 -1.38
N ALA A 577 11.05 13.16 -0.77
CA ALA A 577 12.00 13.83 0.10
C ALA A 577 12.34 13.01 1.35
N ARG A 578 11.35 12.44 2.04
CA ARG A 578 11.59 11.53 3.20
C ARG A 578 12.32 10.26 2.81
N ARG A 579 11.95 9.68 1.66
CA ARG A 579 12.61 8.51 1.10
C ARG A 579 14.08 8.83 0.84
N SER A 580 14.39 9.98 0.24
CA SER A 580 15.77 10.44 0.03
C SER A 580 16.52 10.70 1.35
N ALA A 581 15.84 11.29 2.33
CA ALA A 581 16.41 11.73 3.61
C ALA A 581 16.97 10.61 4.50
N HIS A 582 16.53 9.36 4.35
CA HIS A 582 16.92 8.29 5.28
C HIS A 582 18.41 7.93 5.21
N TRP A 583 19.06 8.17 4.06
CA TRP A 583 20.48 7.88 3.85
C TRP A 583 21.42 8.84 4.59
N PRO A 584 21.28 10.18 4.46
CA PRO A 584 22.09 11.13 5.20
C PRO A 584 21.63 11.34 6.65
N ALA A 585 20.50 10.76 7.07
CA ALA A 585 19.96 10.92 8.41
C ALA A 585 20.94 10.43 9.48
N THR A 586 21.11 11.24 10.52
CA THR A 586 21.97 10.94 11.66
C THR A 586 21.14 10.64 12.90
N TYR A 587 21.54 9.62 13.66
CA TYR A 587 20.81 9.14 14.84
C TYR A 587 21.69 9.26 16.09
N THR A 588 21.21 9.99 17.10
CA THR A 588 21.90 10.14 18.38
C THR A 588 21.02 9.58 19.49
N VAL A 589 21.57 8.70 20.32
CA VAL A 589 20.91 8.24 21.55
C VAL A 589 21.56 8.95 22.74
N ARG A 590 20.78 9.78 23.44
CA ARG A 590 21.17 10.45 24.67
C ARG A 590 20.55 9.72 25.85
N VAL A 591 21.35 9.43 26.86
CA VAL A 591 20.91 8.69 28.03
C VAL A 591 20.78 9.62 29.22
N GLY A 592 19.57 9.78 29.76
CA GLY A 592 19.34 10.43 31.05
C GLY A 592 19.40 9.39 32.17
N GLU A 593 19.88 9.75 33.36
CA GLU A 593 19.96 8.83 34.50
C GLU A 593 18.71 8.92 35.38
N ASP A 594 18.11 7.76 35.70
CA ASP A 594 17.06 7.62 36.73
C ASP A 594 17.24 6.28 37.43
N THR A 595 17.93 6.31 38.58
CA THR A 595 18.27 5.11 39.34
C THR A 595 17.05 4.34 39.82
N PHE A 596 15.92 5.03 40.05
CA PHE A 596 14.70 4.39 40.53
C PHE A 596 14.02 3.63 39.40
N LEU A 597 13.76 4.27 38.25
CA LEU A 597 13.12 3.60 37.11
C LEU A 597 13.99 2.45 36.56
N ASP A 598 15.32 2.60 36.58
CA ASP A 598 16.24 1.50 36.24
C ASP A 598 16.12 0.31 37.21
N ALA A 599 16.01 0.58 38.52
CA ALA A 599 15.81 -0.46 39.52
C ALA A 599 14.46 -1.17 39.35
N VAL A 600 13.39 -0.42 39.03
CA VAL A 600 12.05 -0.97 38.75
C VAL A 600 12.10 -1.86 37.50
N ALA A 601 12.72 -1.40 36.42
CA ALA A 601 12.91 -2.20 35.22
C ALA A 601 13.69 -3.48 35.52
N ALA A 602 14.81 -3.39 36.26
CA ALA A 602 15.60 -4.54 36.67
C ALA A 602 14.81 -5.56 37.51
N CYS A 603 13.95 -5.08 38.41
CA CYS A 603 13.05 -5.90 39.20
C CYS A 603 12.08 -6.67 38.29
N LEU A 604 11.43 -5.98 37.33
CA LEU A 604 10.54 -6.61 36.35
C LEU A 604 11.27 -7.67 35.49
N ARG A 605 12.54 -7.46 35.13
CA ARG A 605 13.34 -8.49 34.41
C ARG A 605 13.53 -9.76 35.24
N ARG A 606 13.85 -9.61 36.53
CA ARG A 606 13.93 -10.75 37.46
C ARG A 606 12.56 -11.43 37.58
N GLY A 607 11.50 -10.63 37.58
CA GLY A 607 10.12 -11.11 37.47
C GLY A 607 9.92 -12.01 36.27
N ASN A 608 10.31 -11.53 35.09
CA ASN A 608 10.24 -12.25 33.82
C ASN A 608 11.04 -13.56 33.76
N ALA A 609 12.16 -13.63 34.47
CA ALA A 609 12.97 -14.84 34.54
C ALA A 609 12.37 -15.93 35.45
N ARG A 610 11.34 -15.62 36.25
CA ARG A 610 10.69 -16.61 37.10
C ARG A 610 9.90 -17.63 36.29
N ARG A 611 9.91 -18.88 36.77
CA ARG A 611 9.06 -19.98 36.30
C ARG A 611 7.80 -20.20 37.16
N SER A 612 7.40 -19.21 37.97
CA SER A 612 6.22 -19.34 38.84
C SER A 612 4.96 -19.14 38.02
N ASP A 613 3.98 -20.03 38.19
CA ASP A 613 2.66 -20.01 37.55
C ASP A 613 1.60 -19.35 38.45
N ASP A 614 2.01 -18.49 39.40
CA ASP A 614 1.11 -17.79 40.32
C ASP A 614 0.47 -16.55 39.67
N PRO A 615 -0.86 -16.54 39.42
CA PRO A 615 -1.56 -15.41 38.81
C PRO A 615 -1.46 -14.11 39.61
N ALA A 616 -1.27 -14.20 40.94
CA ALA A 616 -1.14 -13.02 41.80
C ALA A 616 0.20 -12.31 41.58
N LEU A 617 1.28 -13.05 41.36
CA LEU A 617 2.59 -12.49 41.00
C LEU A 617 2.57 -11.90 39.58
N ASP A 618 1.87 -12.54 38.64
CA ASP A 618 1.69 -11.99 37.29
C ASP A 618 0.87 -10.68 37.31
N ALA A 619 -0.16 -10.59 38.16
CA ALA A 619 -0.92 -9.36 38.37
C ALA A 619 -0.06 -8.23 38.98
N LEU A 620 0.84 -8.55 39.91
CA LEU A 620 1.81 -7.61 40.46
C LEU A 620 2.77 -7.11 39.37
N ASP A 621 3.34 -8.03 38.57
CA ASP A 621 4.24 -7.70 37.46
C ASP A 621 3.55 -6.81 36.41
N LEU A 622 2.27 -7.06 36.09
CA LEU A 622 1.48 -6.21 35.20
C LEU A 622 1.28 -4.79 35.76
N THR A 623 1.10 -4.66 37.07
CA THR A 623 0.96 -3.35 37.74
C THR A 623 2.28 -2.60 37.72
N VAL A 624 3.40 -3.28 37.99
CA VAL A 624 4.76 -2.72 37.85
C VAL A 624 5.06 -2.30 36.41
N ALA A 625 4.68 -3.13 35.43
CA ALA A 625 4.83 -2.81 34.01
C ALA A 625 4.00 -1.58 33.61
N ALA A 626 2.78 -1.44 34.12
CA ALA A 626 1.93 -0.27 33.89
C ALA A 626 2.53 1.01 34.49
N PHE A 627 3.12 0.92 35.69
CA PHE A 627 3.85 2.03 36.31
C PHE A 627 4.99 2.51 35.41
N LEU A 628 5.86 1.61 34.94
CA LEU A 628 6.95 1.96 34.02
C LEU A 628 6.43 2.61 32.74
N ARG A 629 5.40 2.03 32.09
CA ARG A 629 4.82 2.59 30.86
C ARG A 629 4.24 4.00 31.07
N ARG A 630 3.61 4.26 32.22
CA ARG A 630 3.05 5.56 32.58
C ARG A 630 4.17 6.57 32.81
N ALA A 631 5.21 6.19 33.56
CA ALA A 631 6.34 7.05 33.88
C ALA A 631 7.08 7.52 32.63
N THR A 632 7.13 6.71 31.57
CA THR A 632 7.78 7.05 30.30
C THR A 632 6.85 7.65 29.25
N ALA A 633 5.53 7.66 29.46
CA ALA A 633 4.55 8.05 28.44
C ALA A 633 4.52 9.56 28.19
N GLN A 634 4.81 10.37 29.21
CA GLN A 634 4.76 11.83 29.14
C GLN A 634 6.16 12.44 29.24
N PRO A 635 6.65 13.12 28.20
CA PRO A 635 7.92 13.86 28.22
C PRO A 635 7.95 14.98 29.25
N LEU A 636 6.82 15.68 29.40
CA LEU A 636 6.61 16.79 30.32
C LEU A 636 5.46 16.40 31.26
N PRO A 637 5.74 15.73 32.38
CA PRO A 637 4.71 15.27 33.30
C PRO A 637 3.97 16.45 33.94
N ASP A 638 2.63 16.37 33.97
CA ASP A 638 1.77 17.30 34.70
C ASP A 638 1.39 16.75 36.10
N ASP A 639 0.67 17.54 36.89
CA ASP A 639 0.27 17.15 38.26
C ASP A 639 -0.68 15.95 38.28
N ASN A 640 -1.52 15.78 37.25
CA ASN A 640 -2.43 14.63 37.17
C ASN A 640 -1.65 13.35 36.90
N ASP A 641 -0.61 13.42 36.07
CA ASP A 641 0.26 12.30 35.79
C ASP A 641 1.10 11.89 37.01
N ARG A 642 1.54 12.86 37.83
CA ARG A 642 2.15 12.58 39.14
C ARG A 642 1.20 11.85 40.08
N LEU A 643 -0.03 12.34 40.24
CA LEU A 643 -1.05 11.69 41.08
C LEU A 643 -1.38 10.28 40.62
N ALA A 644 -1.44 10.04 39.30
CA ALA A 644 -1.66 8.71 38.74
C ALA A 644 -0.50 7.74 39.05
N LEU A 645 0.75 8.21 38.96
CA LEU A 645 1.92 7.42 39.31
C LEU A 645 1.97 7.09 40.81
N GLU A 646 1.65 8.05 41.67
CA GLU A 646 1.52 7.83 43.12
C GLU A 646 0.43 6.79 43.44
N GLY A 647 -0.71 6.86 42.75
CA GLY A 647 -1.78 5.86 42.86
C GLY A 647 -1.34 4.45 42.44
N LEU A 648 -0.61 4.33 41.34
CA LEU A 648 -0.04 3.05 40.89
C LEU A 648 0.99 2.52 41.88
N ALA A 649 1.90 3.38 42.37
CA ALA A 649 2.88 3.00 43.38
C ALA A 649 2.23 2.50 44.68
N ALA A 650 1.18 3.18 45.16
CA ALA A 650 0.41 2.76 46.32
C ALA A 650 -0.26 1.39 46.09
N SER A 651 -0.82 1.16 44.89
CA SER A 651 -1.39 -0.13 44.52
C SER A 651 -0.35 -1.25 44.51
N ILE A 652 0.84 -0.99 43.96
CA ILE A 652 1.98 -1.93 43.94
C ILE A 652 2.39 -2.27 45.37
N VAL A 653 2.55 -1.28 46.25
CA VAL A 653 2.89 -1.51 47.67
C VAL A 653 1.82 -2.35 48.36
N GLY A 654 0.54 -2.08 48.10
CA GLY A 654 -0.58 -2.85 48.66
C GLY A 654 -0.56 -4.32 48.22
N GLN A 655 -0.46 -4.57 46.91
CA GLN A 655 -0.38 -5.94 46.35
C GLN A 655 0.87 -6.68 46.84
N ALA A 656 2.03 -6.03 46.76
CA ALA A 656 3.29 -6.59 47.18
C ALA A 656 3.31 -6.90 48.69
N SER A 657 2.64 -6.10 49.52
CA SER A 657 2.54 -6.36 50.98
C SER A 657 1.77 -7.63 51.31
N MET A 658 0.72 -7.95 50.55
CA MET A 658 -0.05 -9.19 50.73
C MET A 658 0.78 -10.42 50.37
N LEU A 659 1.64 -10.32 49.36
CA LEU A 659 2.44 -11.43 48.83
C LEU A 659 3.82 -11.57 49.50
N ALA A 660 4.37 -10.49 50.05
CA ALA A 660 5.73 -10.44 50.62
C ALA A 660 5.98 -11.42 51.78
N VAL A 661 4.92 -11.93 52.42
CA VAL A 661 5.03 -12.95 53.47
C VAL A 661 5.45 -14.31 52.91
N TYR A 662 5.05 -14.60 51.67
CA TYR A 662 5.25 -15.90 51.02
C TYR A 662 6.31 -15.83 49.91
N GLU A 663 6.48 -14.67 49.28
CA GLU A 663 7.30 -14.49 48.09
C GLU A 663 8.40 -13.43 48.28
N PRO A 664 9.69 -13.81 48.28
CA PRO A 664 10.81 -12.88 48.46
C PRO A 664 10.85 -11.76 47.41
N TYR A 665 10.43 -12.05 46.17
CA TYR A 665 10.33 -11.04 45.13
C TYR A 665 9.32 -9.94 45.48
N ALA A 666 8.14 -10.31 45.99
CA ALA A 666 7.14 -9.33 46.38
C ALA A 666 7.66 -8.44 47.53
N ALA A 667 8.46 -9.00 48.45
CA ALA A 667 9.13 -8.21 49.48
C ALA A 667 10.13 -7.20 48.88
N GLU A 668 10.87 -7.57 47.85
CA GLU A 668 11.79 -6.69 47.10
C GLU A 668 11.02 -5.55 46.41
N VAL A 669 9.96 -5.87 45.66
CA VAL A 669 9.09 -4.88 44.99
C VAL A 669 8.50 -3.90 46.00
N ARG A 670 8.01 -4.40 47.14
CA ARG A 670 7.48 -3.55 48.21
C ARG A 670 8.53 -2.56 48.70
N THR A 671 9.74 -3.03 49.03
CA THR A 671 10.83 -2.17 49.51
C THR A 671 11.16 -1.09 48.49
N LEU A 672 11.24 -1.44 47.20
CA LEU A 672 11.54 -0.48 46.14
C LEU A 672 10.49 0.63 46.03
N PHE A 673 9.19 0.29 46.03
CA PHE A 673 8.12 1.27 45.83
C PHE A 673 7.73 2.05 47.09
N THR A 674 8.08 1.57 48.30
CA THR A 674 7.78 2.30 49.55
C THR A 674 8.52 3.64 49.61
N GLY A 675 9.71 3.76 48.99
CA GLY A 675 10.49 5.00 48.93
C GLY A 675 10.02 6.01 47.87
N PHE A 676 9.15 5.61 46.93
CA PHE A 676 8.69 6.50 45.85
C PHE A 676 7.77 7.62 46.35
N ALA A 677 7.02 7.37 47.43
CA ALA A 677 6.07 8.33 47.98
C ALA A 677 6.72 9.57 48.64
N SER A 678 8.04 9.56 48.90
CA SER A 678 8.75 10.64 49.60
C SER A 678 9.57 11.56 48.69
N ASP A 679 10.09 11.06 47.57
CA ASP A 679 10.96 11.80 46.63
C ASP A 679 10.28 11.91 45.27
N ALA A 680 9.31 12.81 45.17
CA ALA A 680 8.48 12.97 43.98
C ALA A 680 9.19 13.74 42.84
N SER A 681 10.32 13.21 42.37
CA SER A 681 10.95 13.57 41.11
C SER A 681 10.98 12.34 40.19
N GLY A 682 9.88 12.10 39.48
CA GLY A 682 9.93 11.25 38.28
C GLY A 682 10.98 11.83 37.33
N GLY A 683 11.84 10.96 36.78
CA GLY A 683 13.04 11.33 36.03
C GLY A 683 12.94 12.61 35.20
N ASP A 684 13.91 13.50 35.39
CA ASP A 684 13.95 14.85 34.82
C ASP A 684 14.31 14.83 33.31
N ARG A 685 13.46 14.18 32.50
CA ARG A 685 13.51 14.28 31.02
C ARG A 685 13.32 15.72 30.56
N ARG A 686 12.65 16.54 31.38
CA ARG A 686 12.48 17.97 31.12
C ARG A 686 13.83 18.66 31.01
N LYS A 687 14.75 18.44 31.96
CA LYS A 687 16.11 18.98 31.88
C LYS A 687 16.86 18.50 30.64
N ALA A 688 16.84 17.20 30.35
CA ALA A 688 17.49 16.66 29.15
C ALA A 688 16.94 17.27 27.85
N LEU A 689 15.62 17.51 27.80
CA LEU A 689 14.97 18.18 26.67
C LEU A 689 15.35 19.67 26.58
N LEU A 690 15.46 20.37 27.71
CA LEU A 690 15.88 21.78 27.74
C LEU A 690 17.35 21.95 27.33
N ASP A 691 18.23 21.08 27.83
CA ASP A 691 19.65 21.05 27.47
C ASP A 691 19.80 20.78 25.96
N LEU A 692 18.97 19.88 25.41
CA LEU A 692 18.93 19.63 23.97
C LEU A 692 18.39 20.83 23.20
N ALA A 693 17.31 21.46 23.66
CA ALA A 693 16.70 22.61 23.01
C ALA A 693 17.65 23.81 22.91
N ALA A 694 18.56 23.96 23.87
CA ALA A 694 19.62 24.99 23.82
C ALA A 694 20.63 24.78 22.67
N THR A 695 20.64 23.61 22.01
CA THR A 695 21.53 23.32 20.87
C THR A 695 20.90 23.56 19.50
N PHE A 696 19.62 23.94 19.46
CA PHE A 696 18.88 24.12 18.20
C PHE A 696 19.24 25.46 17.55
N GLY A 697 19.35 25.46 16.22
CA GLY A 697 19.50 26.68 15.43
C GLY A 697 18.20 27.51 15.44
N ALA A 698 18.31 28.84 15.31
CA ALA A 698 17.16 29.75 15.36
C ALA A 698 16.10 29.47 14.27
N ASP A 699 16.53 28.92 13.13
CA ASP A 699 15.67 28.61 11.98
C ASP A 699 15.43 27.08 11.79
N GLU A 700 15.89 26.23 12.72
CA GLU A 700 15.68 24.77 12.62
C GLU A 700 14.21 24.40 12.86
N ALA A 701 13.59 23.68 11.93
CA ALA A 701 12.28 23.08 12.13
C ALA A 701 12.42 21.78 12.95
N VAL A 702 11.93 21.81 14.20
CA VAL A 702 12.05 20.69 15.14
C VAL A 702 10.69 20.07 15.47
N ALA A 703 10.56 18.76 15.24
CA ALA A 703 9.40 17.97 15.65
C ALA A 703 9.68 17.16 16.91
N VAL A 704 8.75 17.13 17.86
CA VAL A 704 8.82 16.27 19.06
C VAL A 704 7.73 15.21 18.99
N VAL A 705 8.14 13.94 18.98
CA VAL A 705 7.23 12.80 18.74
C VAL A 705 6.67 12.26 20.05
N CYS A 706 5.37 12.37 20.21
CA CYS A 706 4.62 11.89 21.37
C CYS A 706 3.84 10.61 21.04
N ARG A 707 3.52 9.85 22.09
CA ARG A 707 2.82 8.55 21.97
C ARG A 707 1.37 8.67 21.48
N SER A 708 0.72 9.80 21.73
CA SER A 708 -0.67 10.05 21.33
C SER A 708 -0.93 11.55 21.15
N THR A 709 -2.00 11.88 20.40
CA THR A 709 -2.42 13.27 20.17
C THR A 709 -2.71 13.99 21.49
N ALA A 710 -3.42 13.34 22.41
CA ALA A 710 -3.68 13.87 23.75
C ALA A 710 -2.40 14.14 24.55
N THR A 711 -1.35 13.32 24.37
CA THR A 711 -0.04 13.57 24.99
C THR A 711 0.67 14.75 24.32
N ALA A 712 0.61 14.84 22.99
CA ALA A 712 1.17 15.95 22.23
C ALA A 712 0.54 17.28 22.63
N ASP A 713 -0.78 17.35 22.75
CA ASP A 713 -1.51 18.58 23.12
C ASP A 713 -1.19 19.02 24.55
N ARG A 714 -1.13 18.08 25.50
CA ARG A 714 -0.72 18.39 26.89
C ARG A 714 0.72 18.87 26.97
N CYS A 715 1.64 18.23 26.24
CA CYS A 715 3.03 18.68 26.19
C CYS A 715 3.16 20.05 25.52
N ARG A 716 2.38 20.33 24.48
CA ARG A 716 2.33 21.64 23.83
C ARG A 716 1.90 22.72 24.82
N ALA A 717 0.82 22.49 25.58
CA ALA A 717 0.36 23.41 26.61
C ALA A 717 1.42 23.63 27.72
N ALA A 718 2.09 22.56 28.17
CA ALA A 718 3.18 22.66 29.14
C ALA A 718 4.42 23.40 28.60
N ALA A 719 4.70 23.26 27.29
CA ALA A 719 5.82 23.90 26.62
C ALA A 719 5.64 25.41 26.43
N GLU A 720 4.41 25.93 26.31
CA GLU A 720 4.14 27.36 26.13
C GLU A 720 4.72 28.24 27.26
N VAL A 721 4.82 27.67 28.46
CA VAL A 721 5.35 28.32 29.67
C VAL A 721 6.88 28.43 29.64
N THR A 722 7.57 27.70 28.77
CA THR A 722 9.04 27.67 28.70
C THR A 722 9.53 28.19 27.34
N ASP A 723 10.19 29.35 27.30
CA ASP A 723 10.58 30.01 26.05
C ASP A 723 11.40 29.10 25.10
N ALA A 724 12.30 28.27 25.63
CA ALA A 724 13.12 27.34 24.84
C ALA A 724 12.32 26.24 24.12
N LEU A 725 11.10 25.93 24.58
CA LEU A 725 10.27 24.84 24.04
C LEU A 725 9.07 25.36 23.21
N ARG A 726 8.79 26.66 23.24
CA ARG A 726 7.61 27.27 22.59
C ARG A 726 7.60 27.10 21.07
N GLY A 727 8.77 26.99 20.43
CA GLY A 727 8.91 26.84 18.98
C GLY A 727 8.85 25.39 18.46
N LEU A 728 8.72 24.39 19.34
CA LEU A 728 8.76 22.98 18.96
C LEU A 728 7.39 22.48 18.49
N GLU A 729 7.36 21.68 17.42
CA GLU A 729 6.13 21.08 16.91
C GLU A 729 5.87 19.72 17.60
N TRP A 730 4.93 19.69 18.56
CA TRP A 730 4.53 18.47 19.29
C TRP A 730 3.48 17.68 18.50
N MET A 731 3.78 16.42 18.16
CA MET A 731 2.93 15.62 17.27
C MET A 731 3.06 14.10 17.49
N THR A 732 2.17 13.31 16.89
CA THR A 732 2.31 11.83 16.85
C THR A 732 3.18 11.37 15.67
N ILE A 733 3.54 10.09 15.62
CA ILE A 733 4.23 9.52 14.47
C ILE A 733 3.38 9.59 13.19
N GLU A 734 2.05 9.46 13.27
CA GLU A 734 1.17 9.62 12.09
C GLU A 734 1.20 11.06 11.55
N ALA A 735 1.21 12.05 12.44
CA ALA A 735 1.33 13.45 12.07
C ALA A 735 2.72 13.75 11.50
N LEU A 736 3.78 13.16 12.07
CA LEU A 736 5.14 13.24 11.54
C LEU A 736 5.21 12.71 10.09
N ARG A 737 4.63 11.54 9.79
CA ARG A 737 4.55 11.00 8.42
C ARG A 737 3.87 11.96 7.43
N ALA A 738 2.91 12.77 7.89
CA ALA A 738 2.20 13.71 7.04
C ALA A 738 3.00 14.99 6.77
N SER A 739 3.80 15.45 7.73
CA SER A 739 4.45 16.77 7.71
C SER A 739 5.95 16.73 7.42
N ALA A 740 6.64 15.62 7.67
CA ALA A 740 8.06 15.45 7.41
C ALA A 740 8.41 15.54 5.91
N PRO A 741 9.64 15.97 5.54
CA PRO A 741 10.85 16.01 6.38
C PRO A 741 10.99 17.25 7.30
N TYR A 742 11.68 17.07 8.43
CA TYR A 742 12.11 18.11 9.38
C TYR A 742 13.64 18.24 9.42
N ASP A 743 14.16 19.34 9.98
CA ASP A 743 15.60 19.45 10.21
C ASP A 743 16.02 18.56 11.37
N ARG A 744 15.20 18.52 12.44
CA ARG A 744 15.44 17.68 13.61
C ARG A 744 14.17 17.02 14.14
N VAL A 745 14.29 15.76 14.53
CA VAL A 745 13.24 14.98 15.18
C VAL A 745 13.70 14.56 16.58
N VAL A 746 12.92 14.86 17.60
CA VAL A 746 13.20 14.50 18.98
C VAL A 746 12.21 13.43 19.44
N VAL A 747 12.74 12.33 19.99
CA VAL A 747 11.96 11.20 20.50
C VAL A 747 12.18 11.11 22.02
N PRO A 748 11.31 11.75 22.82
CA PRO A 748 11.47 11.86 24.27
C PRO A 748 11.02 10.61 25.04
N GLY A 749 11.63 9.46 24.73
CA GLY A 749 11.42 8.19 25.43
C GLY A 749 11.01 7.03 24.53
N TRP A 750 10.66 5.91 25.17
CA TRP A 750 10.20 4.71 24.47
C TRP A 750 8.77 4.82 23.94
N LEU A 751 8.61 4.87 22.62
CA LEU A 751 7.30 4.91 21.94
C LEU A 751 6.74 3.53 21.55
N GLY A 752 7.44 2.45 21.91
CA GLY A 752 7.09 1.08 21.51
C GLY A 752 7.94 0.58 20.33
N ARG A 753 8.16 -0.76 20.27
CA ARG A 753 9.08 -1.37 19.29
C ARG A 753 8.82 -0.94 17.86
N HIS A 754 7.55 -0.94 17.45
CA HIS A 754 7.14 -0.61 16.09
C HIS A 754 7.55 0.82 15.72
N ALA A 755 7.16 1.80 16.54
CA ALA A 755 7.52 3.20 16.33
C ALA A 755 9.04 3.41 16.38
N MET A 756 9.76 2.75 17.29
CA MET A 756 11.22 2.88 17.39
C MET A 756 11.95 2.32 16.17
N ARG A 757 11.50 1.18 15.62
CA ARG A 757 12.03 0.62 14.35
C ARG A 757 11.73 1.53 13.17
N GLU A 758 10.54 2.11 13.14
CA GLU A 758 10.16 3.01 12.08
C GLU A 758 11.00 4.29 12.09
N LEU A 759 11.14 4.91 13.27
CA LEU A 759 11.97 6.10 13.47
C LEU A 759 13.44 5.84 13.11
N SER A 760 13.97 4.64 13.37
CA SER A 760 15.34 4.28 13.00
C SER A 760 15.53 3.97 11.52
N ASN A 761 14.44 3.67 10.80
CA ASN A 761 14.51 3.17 9.42
C ASN A 761 14.02 4.18 8.39
N ILE A 762 13.40 5.29 8.80
CA ILE A 762 12.84 6.33 7.91
C ILE A 762 13.52 7.68 8.17
N GLY A 763 13.77 8.43 7.09
CA GLY A 763 14.32 9.79 7.12
C GLY A 763 13.27 10.85 7.44
N PHE A 764 12.71 10.84 8.65
CA PHE A 764 11.77 11.89 9.08
C PHE A 764 12.44 13.24 9.29
N GLY A 765 13.75 13.27 9.55
CA GLY A 765 14.54 14.49 9.53
C GLY A 765 16.04 14.23 9.49
N ALA A 766 16.81 15.31 9.31
CA ALA A 766 18.26 15.22 9.09
C ALA A 766 19.00 14.70 10.32
N HIS A 767 18.49 15.06 11.50
CA HIS A 767 18.99 14.58 12.77
C HIS A 767 17.84 14.04 13.63
N THR A 768 17.98 12.83 14.15
CA THR A 768 17.02 12.24 15.10
C THR A 768 17.71 12.02 16.45
N ASP A 769 17.27 12.79 17.47
CA ASP A 769 17.71 12.67 18.86
C ASP A 769 16.73 11.81 19.65
N MET A 770 17.19 10.68 20.19
CA MET A 770 16.42 9.84 21.11
C MET A 770 16.85 10.10 22.55
N LEU A 771 15.92 10.55 23.39
CA LEU A 771 16.15 10.78 24.82
C LEU A 771 15.64 9.56 25.60
N LEU A 772 16.53 8.63 25.94
CA LEU A 772 16.19 7.36 26.56
C LEU A 772 16.77 7.25 27.98
N LEU A 773 16.13 6.47 28.83
CA LEU A 773 16.72 5.98 30.09
C LEU A 773 17.60 4.75 29.83
N PRO A 774 18.48 4.34 30.76
CA PRO A 774 19.43 3.24 30.52
C PRO A 774 18.73 1.92 30.16
N TYR A 775 17.62 1.57 30.82
CA TYR A 775 16.84 0.39 30.44
C TYR A 775 16.16 0.53 29.06
N GLU A 776 15.64 1.71 28.70
CA GLU A 776 15.02 1.97 27.39
C GLU A 776 16.05 1.92 26.27
N ARG A 777 17.27 2.40 26.51
CA ARG A 777 18.40 2.22 25.58
C ARG A 777 18.67 0.74 25.36
N GLY A 778 18.64 -0.08 26.41
CA GLY A 778 18.73 -1.53 26.28
C GLY A 778 17.61 -2.14 25.42
N TRP A 779 16.38 -1.63 25.52
CA TRP A 779 15.27 -2.05 24.65
C TRP A 779 15.49 -1.64 23.20
N TYR A 780 15.94 -0.41 22.99
CA TYR A 780 16.25 0.13 21.67
C TYR A 780 17.36 -0.66 20.97
N GLU A 781 18.50 -0.87 21.62
CA GLU A 781 19.63 -1.60 21.05
C GLU A 781 19.26 -3.04 20.66
N ARG A 782 18.47 -3.75 21.49
CA ARG A 782 17.95 -5.08 21.14
C ARG A 782 17.00 -5.03 19.95
N THR A 783 16.10 -4.04 19.92
CA THR A 783 15.12 -3.86 18.84
C THR A 783 15.80 -3.58 17.50
N ILE A 784 16.78 -2.67 17.48
CA ILE A 784 17.55 -2.36 16.26
C ILE A 784 18.42 -3.54 15.83
N SER A 785 19.06 -4.22 16.78
CA SER A 785 19.85 -5.42 16.48
C SER A 785 19.00 -6.52 15.85
N ALA A 786 17.80 -6.75 16.38
CA ALA A 786 16.86 -7.72 15.82
C ALA A 786 16.28 -7.26 14.46
N GLY A 787 16.11 -5.95 14.26
CA GLY A 787 15.77 -5.36 12.96
C GLY A 787 16.83 -5.65 11.89
N ARG A 788 18.11 -5.38 12.19
CA ARG A 788 19.23 -5.67 11.27
C ARG A 788 19.34 -7.15 10.89
N ARG A 789 19.06 -8.05 11.84
CA ARG A 789 19.04 -9.49 11.57
C ARG A 789 17.87 -9.90 10.67
N TRP A 790 16.72 -9.27 10.87
CA TRP A 790 15.55 -9.45 10.02
C TRP A 790 15.79 -8.96 8.59
N GLU A 791 16.40 -7.78 8.42
CA GLU A 791 16.81 -7.26 7.12
C GLU A 791 17.70 -8.26 6.36
N ARG A 792 18.74 -8.82 7.01
CA ARG A 792 19.59 -9.85 6.40
C ARG A 792 18.83 -11.11 5.99
N ARG A 793 17.83 -11.52 6.78
CA ARG A 793 16.97 -12.67 6.43
C ARG A 793 16.14 -12.36 5.19
N LEU A 794 15.58 -11.15 5.10
CA LEU A 794 14.85 -10.69 3.94
C LEU A 794 15.73 -10.59 2.69
N GLU A 795 16.92 -9.99 2.79
CA GLU A 795 17.91 -9.93 1.71
C GLU A 795 18.20 -11.31 1.15
N ARG A 796 18.36 -12.33 2.00
CA ARG A 796 18.58 -13.72 1.57
C ARG A 796 17.38 -14.28 0.80
N SER A 797 16.16 -14.06 1.28
CA SER A 797 14.94 -14.49 0.58
C SER A 797 14.81 -13.80 -0.78
N THR A 798 15.07 -12.49 -0.84
CA THR A 798 15.09 -11.72 -2.10
C THR A 798 16.16 -12.27 -3.04
N ALA A 799 17.38 -12.51 -2.57
CA ALA A 799 18.47 -13.05 -3.39
C ALA A 799 18.11 -14.40 -4.04
N GLN A 800 17.45 -15.30 -3.29
CA GLN A 800 16.95 -16.57 -3.84
C GLN A 800 15.88 -16.37 -4.91
N LEU A 801 14.99 -15.39 -4.73
CA LEU A 801 13.99 -15.01 -5.72
C LEU A 801 14.63 -14.41 -6.98
N LEU A 802 15.56 -13.46 -6.82
CA LEU A 802 16.29 -12.85 -7.93
C LEU A 802 17.06 -13.92 -8.71
N LYS A 803 17.67 -14.90 -8.04
CA LYS A 803 18.30 -16.05 -8.71
C LYS A 803 17.32 -16.77 -9.63
N ARG A 804 16.12 -17.10 -9.15
CA ARG A 804 15.08 -17.75 -9.96
C ARG A 804 14.68 -16.91 -11.17
N ILE A 805 14.66 -15.59 -11.02
CA ILE A 805 14.35 -14.65 -12.12
C ILE A 805 15.49 -14.63 -13.14
N VAL A 806 16.74 -14.60 -12.67
CA VAL A 806 17.95 -14.63 -13.50
C VAL A 806 18.06 -15.96 -14.27
N ASP A 807 17.89 -17.09 -13.57
CA ASP A 807 17.91 -18.44 -14.13
C ASP A 807 16.75 -18.69 -15.10
N GLY A 808 15.60 -18.04 -14.86
CA GLY A 808 14.43 -18.04 -15.76
C GLY A 808 14.62 -17.24 -17.05
N GLY A 809 15.76 -16.57 -17.21
CA GLY A 809 16.14 -15.76 -18.36
C GLY A 809 15.78 -14.29 -18.20
N LEU A 810 16.81 -13.42 -18.15
CA LEU A 810 16.66 -11.95 -18.20
C LEU A 810 16.40 -11.40 -19.62
N GLY A 811 16.05 -12.26 -20.59
CA GLY A 811 16.08 -11.92 -22.02
C GLY A 811 17.52 -11.84 -22.54
N THR A 812 17.77 -11.04 -23.58
CA THR A 812 19.12 -10.72 -24.10
C THR A 812 19.91 -9.79 -23.17
N ALA A 813 19.70 -9.86 -21.85
CA ALA A 813 20.46 -9.07 -20.90
C ALA A 813 21.95 -9.44 -21.03
N GLU A 814 22.76 -8.39 -21.15
CA GLU A 814 24.16 -8.44 -21.55
C GLU A 814 25.00 -9.29 -20.59
N LEU A 815 25.99 -10.01 -21.14
CA LEU A 815 26.77 -11.05 -20.45
C LEU A 815 27.34 -10.56 -19.11
N ARG A 816 27.85 -9.32 -19.06
CA ARG A 816 28.45 -8.71 -17.86
C ARG A 816 27.45 -8.47 -16.74
N TRP A 817 26.24 -8.03 -17.08
CA TRP A 817 25.19 -7.74 -16.10
C TRP A 817 24.64 -9.02 -15.46
N HIS A 818 24.54 -10.10 -16.25
CA HIS A 818 24.15 -11.43 -15.75
C HIS A 818 25.20 -12.00 -14.77
N GLU A 819 26.49 -11.92 -15.12
CA GLU A 819 27.57 -12.42 -14.27
C GLU A 819 27.65 -11.67 -12.92
N GLN A 820 27.46 -10.35 -12.94
CA GLN A 820 27.40 -9.54 -11.73
C GLN A 820 26.23 -9.97 -10.83
N ALA A 821 25.01 -10.10 -11.38
CA ALA A 821 23.84 -10.52 -10.62
C ALA A 821 24.03 -11.89 -9.96
N SER A 822 24.62 -12.85 -10.67
CA SER A 822 24.88 -14.20 -10.17
C SER A 822 25.93 -14.24 -9.05
N ARG A 823 27.08 -13.57 -9.19
CA ARG A 823 28.13 -13.50 -8.14
C ARG A 823 27.59 -12.88 -6.84
N ARG A 824 26.68 -11.93 -6.94
CA ARG A 824 26.08 -11.20 -5.80
C ARG A 824 25.13 -12.06 -4.98
N VAL A 825 24.27 -12.82 -5.65
CA VAL A 825 23.34 -13.77 -5.01
C VAL A 825 24.10 -14.81 -4.17
N GLU A 826 25.27 -15.26 -4.65
CA GLU A 826 26.10 -16.24 -3.95
C GLU A 826 26.74 -15.67 -2.68
N PHE A 827 27.15 -14.40 -2.69
CA PHE A 827 27.75 -13.74 -1.52
C PHE A 827 26.75 -13.54 -0.37
N GLN A 828 25.49 -13.19 -0.67
CA GLN A 828 24.46 -12.93 0.34
C GLN A 828 23.92 -14.20 1.02
N ALA A 829 24.09 -15.38 0.40
CA ALA A 829 23.54 -16.64 0.90
C ALA A 829 24.32 -17.27 2.08
N ALA A 830 25.50 -16.74 2.43
CA ALA A 830 26.49 -17.41 3.30
C ALA A 830 26.33 -17.20 4.82
N ASN A 831 25.40 -16.36 5.29
CA ASN A 831 25.27 -16.04 6.72
C ASN A 831 23.96 -16.56 7.32
N ASP A 832 24.05 -17.55 8.21
CA ASP A 832 22.95 -17.92 9.10
C ASP A 832 22.90 -16.97 10.29
N VAL A 833 21.68 -16.52 10.60
CA VAL A 833 21.46 -15.58 11.69
C VAL A 833 20.24 -16.05 12.48
N GLU A 834 20.48 -16.51 13.71
CA GLU A 834 19.40 -16.84 14.64
C GLU A 834 18.56 -15.60 15.01
N PRO A 835 17.24 -15.75 15.18
CA PRO A 835 16.37 -14.69 15.65
C PRO A 835 16.74 -14.27 17.08
N ILE A 836 16.73 -12.96 17.34
CA ILE A 836 16.87 -12.39 18.69
C ILE A 836 15.48 -12.06 19.22
N ASP A 837 15.18 -12.45 20.47
CA ASP A 837 14.05 -11.89 21.20
C ASP A 837 14.36 -10.43 21.60
N ASP A 838 13.64 -9.49 20.99
CA ASP A 838 13.72 -8.07 21.29
C ASP A 838 12.55 -7.57 22.15
N THR A 839 11.77 -8.46 22.74
CA THR A 839 10.59 -8.10 23.51
C THR A 839 10.98 -7.34 24.79
N PRO A 840 10.46 -6.11 25.00
CA PRO A 840 10.68 -5.36 26.24
C PRO A 840 10.11 -6.11 27.44
N GLU A 841 10.63 -5.85 28.63
CA GLU A 841 10.24 -6.63 29.81
C GLU A 841 8.78 -6.38 30.22
N THR A 842 8.24 -5.19 29.91
CA THR A 842 6.80 -4.90 30.05
C THR A 842 5.94 -5.80 29.15
N ALA A 843 6.34 -6.01 27.90
CA ALA A 843 5.65 -6.88 26.96
C ALA A 843 5.90 -8.38 27.22
N GLN A 844 7.01 -8.75 27.85
CA GLN A 844 7.24 -10.11 28.33
C GLN A 844 6.32 -10.44 29.51
N ALA A 845 6.12 -9.52 30.45
CA ALA A 845 5.17 -9.69 31.56
C ALA A 845 3.73 -9.91 31.03
N GLU A 846 3.31 -9.14 30.03
CA GLU A 846 2.01 -9.35 29.35
C GLU A 846 1.92 -10.69 28.64
N ALA A 847 2.98 -11.13 27.97
CA ALA A 847 3.01 -12.42 27.27
C ALA A 847 2.89 -13.59 28.24
N ARG A 848 3.57 -13.49 29.40
CA ARG A 848 3.46 -14.47 30.48
C ARG A 848 2.07 -14.45 31.10
N ALA A 849 1.50 -13.27 31.38
CA ALA A 849 0.13 -13.18 31.88
C ALA A 849 -0.90 -13.76 30.90
N VAL A 850 -0.73 -13.54 29.59
CA VAL A 850 -1.54 -14.23 28.56
C VAL A 850 -1.45 -15.73 28.75
N GLU A 851 -0.24 -16.28 28.81
CA GLU A 851 -0.03 -17.72 28.94
C GLU A 851 -0.55 -18.27 30.29
N GLY A 852 -0.37 -17.53 31.38
CA GLY A 852 -0.94 -17.82 32.69
C GLY A 852 -2.46 -17.87 32.67
N ILE A 853 -3.11 -16.89 32.02
CA ILE A 853 -4.57 -16.89 31.80
C ILE A 853 -4.99 -18.13 31.01
N ARG A 854 -4.26 -18.47 29.93
CA ARG A 854 -4.58 -19.66 29.13
C ARG A 854 -4.52 -20.95 29.94
N ARG A 855 -3.54 -21.08 30.84
CA ARG A 855 -3.39 -22.26 31.71
C ARG A 855 -4.41 -22.28 32.86
N ALA A 856 -4.71 -21.13 33.45
CA ALA A 856 -5.64 -21.00 34.57
C ALA A 856 -7.10 -21.19 34.15
N LEU A 857 -7.45 -20.89 32.89
CA LEU A 857 -8.78 -21.14 32.36
C LEU A 857 -9.05 -22.66 32.29
N PRO A 858 -10.23 -23.14 32.74
CA PRO A 858 -10.55 -24.56 32.74
C PRO A 858 -10.42 -25.17 31.34
N SER A 859 -9.70 -26.30 31.22
CA SER A 859 -9.62 -27.01 29.93
C SER A 859 -11.02 -27.46 29.47
N ALA A 860 -11.24 -27.46 28.16
CA ALA A 860 -12.49 -27.89 27.51
C ALA A 860 -12.95 -29.31 27.89
N ALA A 861 -12.11 -30.12 28.54
CA ALA A 861 -12.38 -31.51 28.89
C ALA A 861 -13.45 -31.72 29.98
N TYR A 862 -13.81 -30.70 30.77
CA TYR A 862 -14.64 -30.87 31.97
C TYR A 862 -16.05 -30.22 31.92
N ARG A 863 -16.46 -29.57 30.83
CA ARG A 863 -17.78 -28.91 30.73
C ARG A 863 -18.47 -29.16 29.38
N SER A 864 -19.81 -29.19 29.39
CA SER A 864 -20.63 -29.57 28.23
C SER A 864 -20.82 -28.49 27.16
N GLU A 865 -20.51 -27.22 27.45
CA GLU A 865 -20.58 -26.12 26.46
C GLU A 865 -19.30 -25.26 26.49
N THR A 866 -18.56 -25.30 25.39
CA THR A 866 -17.38 -24.47 25.13
C THR A 866 -17.61 -23.59 23.91
N ALA A 867 -16.93 -22.44 23.87
CA ALA A 867 -16.95 -21.50 22.77
C ALA A 867 -15.52 -21.03 22.44
N LYS A 868 -15.25 -20.75 21.16
CA LYS A 868 -14.01 -20.08 20.76
C LYS A 868 -14.09 -18.62 21.16
N ALA A 869 -13.06 -18.12 21.83
CA ALA A 869 -12.94 -16.74 22.27
C ALA A 869 -11.54 -16.17 22.01
N GLN A 870 -11.50 -14.91 21.58
CA GLN A 870 -10.32 -14.07 21.49
C GLN A 870 -10.04 -13.45 22.86
N LEU A 871 -8.86 -13.72 23.43
CA LEU A 871 -8.41 -13.09 24.66
C LEU A 871 -7.96 -11.64 24.37
N VAL A 872 -8.42 -10.69 25.17
CA VAL A 872 -8.10 -9.26 25.09
C VAL A 872 -7.67 -8.77 26.46
N LEU A 873 -6.45 -8.26 26.58
CA LEU A 873 -5.94 -7.58 27.78
C LEU A 873 -6.16 -6.08 27.65
N PHE A 874 -6.45 -5.42 28.77
CA PHE A 874 -6.67 -3.98 28.83
C PHE A 874 -5.53 -3.22 29.50
N THR A 875 -5.49 -1.90 29.33
CA THR A 875 -4.52 -1.01 29.99
C THR A 875 -4.61 -1.05 31.51
N ASP A 876 -5.79 -1.36 32.03
CA ASP A 876 -6.03 -1.53 33.45
C ASP A 876 -5.31 -2.81 33.93
N PRO A 877 -4.33 -2.71 34.84
CA PRO A 877 -3.47 -3.83 35.19
C PRO A 877 -4.25 -5.08 35.62
N GLY A 878 -3.96 -6.20 34.96
CA GLY A 878 -4.61 -7.49 35.23
C GLY A 878 -6.04 -7.62 34.70
N ALA A 879 -6.63 -6.60 34.08
CA ALA A 879 -7.97 -6.71 33.49
C ALA A 879 -7.92 -7.35 32.08
N PHE A 880 -8.84 -8.27 31.81
CA PHE A 880 -8.97 -8.92 30.51
C PHE A 880 -10.42 -9.26 30.17
N ALA A 881 -10.69 -9.59 28.92
CA ALA A 881 -11.97 -10.15 28.46
C ALA A 881 -11.75 -11.27 27.45
N LEU A 882 -12.72 -12.18 27.36
CA LEU A 882 -12.79 -13.23 26.36
C LEU A 882 -13.92 -12.89 25.40
N LEU A 883 -13.61 -12.51 24.16
CA LEU A 883 -14.59 -11.99 23.21
C LEU A 883 -14.82 -12.98 22.06
N PRO A 884 -16.04 -13.15 21.54
CA PRO A 884 -16.27 -14.07 20.42
C PRO A 884 -15.51 -13.59 19.16
N PRO A 885 -14.69 -14.41 18.48
CA PRO A 885 -13.81 -13.95 17.39
C PRO A 885 -14.55 -13.34 16.20
N THR A 886 -15.76 -13.83 15.92
CA THR A 886 -16.67 -13.33 14.88
C THR A 886 -17.69 -12.32 15.44
N GLY A 887 -17.57 -11.96 16.72
CA GLY A 887 -18.44 -11.00 17.39
C GLY A 887 -18.06 -9.56 17.07
N HIS A 888 -18.91 -8.64 17.53
CA HIS A 888 -18.68 -7.21 17.45
C HIS A 888 -18.62 -6.62 18.86
N VAL A 889 -17.84 -5.56 19.02
CA VAL A 889 -17.70 -4.82 20.28
C VAL A 889 -17.87 -3.34 20.02
N ILE A 890 -18.33 -2.61 21.03
CA ILE A 890 -18.43 -1.16 20.94
C ILE A 890 -17.01 -0.57 21.08
N VAL A 891 -16.53 0.10 20.04
CA VAL A 891 -15.29 0.88 20.03
C VAL A 891 -15.67 2.35 19.98
N LEU A 892 -15.19 3.12 20.95
CA LEU A 892 -15.42 4.55 21.04
C LEU A 892 -14.34 5.29 20.24
N PRO A 893 -14.71 6.20 19.33
CA PRO A 893 -13.75 6.99 18.56
C PRO A 893 -12.99 7.98 19.45
N GLU A 894 -11.70 8.17 19.19
CA GLU A 894 -10.87 9.16 19.88
C GLU A 894 -10.57 10.34 18.96
N GLY A 895 -11.18 11.51 19.26
CA GLY A 895 -10.90 12.80 18.60
C GLY A 895 -12.06 13.37 17.77
N ASP A 896 -12.00 14.69 17.52
CA ASP A 896 -13.04 15.51 16.85
C ASP A 896 -13.25 15.21 15.34
N GLY A 897 -12.62 14.18 14.82
CA GLY A 897 -12.68 13.83 13.41
C GLY A 897 -13.85 12.92 13.06
N ALA A 898 -15.08 13.45 12.95
CA ALA A 898 -16.14 12.75 12.22
C ALA A 898 -17.11 13.69 11.51
N SER A 899 -17.15 13.57 10.18
CA SER A 899 -18.25 14.06 9.36
C SER A 899 -19.57 13.37 9.74
N THR A 900 -20.64 14.16 9.79
CA THR A 900 -22.01 13.81 10.17
C THR A 900 -22.76 12.93 9.16
N GLY A 901 -22.06 12.10 8.38
CA GLY A 901 -22.69 11.17 7.42
C GLY A 901 -23.27 9.92 8.08
N ASN A 902 -24.39 9.42 7.52
CA ASN A 902 -25.11 8.20 7.95
C ASN A 902 -24.19 6.98 8.11
N GLY A 903 -24.36 6.21 9.20
CA GLY A 903 -23.68 4.92 9.41
C GLY A 903 -23.11 4.66 10.80
N GLY A 904 -23.65 5.27 11.86
CA GLY A 904 -23.14 5.22 13.23
C GLY A 904 -22.97 3.83 13.82
N GLU A 905 -23.78 2.85 13.41
CA GLU A 905 -23.71 1.49 13.96
C GLU A 905 -22.40 0.79 13.64
N ARG A 906 -21.86 0.97 12.43
CA ARG A 906 -20.54 0.44 12.05
C ARG A 906 -19.38 1.29 12.53
N ARG A 907 -19.63 2.54 12.93
CA ARG A 907 -18.64 3.39 13.60
C ARG A 907 -18.49 3.00 15.07
N LEU A 908 -19.58 2.59 15.70
CA LEU A 908 -19.59 2.09 17.08
C LEU A 908 -19.19 0.62 17.17
N LEU A 909 -19.64 -0.25 16.26
CA LEU A 909 -19.36 -1.68 16.32
C LEU A 909 -18.17 -2.07 15.45
N ALA A 910 -17.06 -2.45 16.08
CA ALA A 910 -15.93 -3.06 15.40
C ALA A 910 -15.97 -4.59 15.56
N ALA A 911 -15.58 -5.33 14.51
CA ALA A 911 -15.35 -6.76 14.63
C ALA A 911 -14.23 -7.04 15.65
N VAL A 912 -14.36 -8.08 16.45
CA VAL A 912 -13.32 -8.48 17.42
C VAL A 912 -11.97 -8.74 16.72
N ALA A 913 -11.99 -9.28 15.51
CA ALA A 913 -10.80 -9.49 14.68
C ALA A 913 -10.12 -8.19 14.22
N ALA A 914 -10.83 -7.05 14.25
CA ALA A 914 -10.32 -5.73 13.86
C ALA A 914 -9.79 -4.93 15.07
N LEU A 915 -9.87 -5.47 16.29
CA LEU A 915 -9.34 -4.81 17.48
C LEU A 915 -7.83 -4.63 17.39
N THR A 916 -7.35 -3.45 17.77
CA THR A 916 -5.93 -3.12 17.86
C THR A 916 -5.62 -2.46 19.19
N PRO A 917 -4.38 -2.61 19.71
CA PRO A 917 -3.93 -1.88 20.89
C PRO A 917 -4.20 -0.37 20.76
N GLY A 918 -4.70 0.23 21.85
CA GLY A 918 -5.07 1.65 21.90
C GLY A 918 -6.56 1.92 21.70
N MET A 919 -7.33 1.01 21.07
CA MET A 919 -8.77 1.21 20.89
C MET A 919 -9.51 1.22 22.25
N LEU A 920 -10.37 2.21 22.47
CA LEU A 920 -11.23 2.31 23.65
C LEU A 920 -12.49 1.47 23.44
N THR A 921 -12.64 0.38 24.20
CA THR A 921 -13.81 -0.48 24.13
C THR A 921 -14.78 -0.20 25.27
N ALA A 922 -16.08 -0.32 25.00
CA ALA A 922 -17.12 -0.29 26.01
C ALA A 922 -17.69 -1.70 26.20
N LEU A 923 -17.52 -2.26 27.41
CA LEU A 923 -17.97 -3.61 27.77
C LEU A 923 -19.11 -3.56 28.77
N PRO A 924 -20.21 -4.30 28.57
CA PRO A 924 -21.35 -4.26 29.49
C PRO A 924 -20.98 -4.85 30.86
N LEU A 925 -21.39 -4.20 31.95
CA LEU A 925 -21.18 -4.68 33.32
C LEU A 925 -22.30 -5.59 33.83
N GLU A 926 -23.55 -5.34 33.46
CA GLU A 926 -24.72 -5.95 34.13
C GLU A 926 -25.78 -6.56 33.19
N THR A 927 -25.79 -6.26 31.89
CA THR A 927 -26.90 -6.65 30.99
C THR A 927 -26.47 -7.46 29.77
N ASP A 928 -27.20 -8.54 29.47
CA ASP A 928 -27.03 -9.35 28.23
C ASP A 928 -27.60 -8.69 26.96
N ARG A 929 -28.23 -7.50 27.07
CA ARG A 929 -28.81 -6.74 25.94
C ARG A 929 -27.82 -5.72 25.37
N ASP A 930 -27.68 -5.72 24.05
CA ASP A 930 -26.89 -4.76 23.26
C ASP A 930 -27.47 -3.33 23.43
N LEU A 931 -26.62 -2.34 23.71
CA LEU A 931 -26.98 -0.92 23.86
C LEU A 931 -27.75 -0.39 22.64
N VAL A 932 -27.30 -0.78 21.44
CA VAL A 932 -27.89 -0.34 20.18
C VAL A 932 -29.31 -0.88 20.06
N ASP A 933 -29.54 -2.14 20.43
CA ASP A 933 -30.86 -2.76 20.41
C ASP A 933 -31.81 -2.12 21.44
N ALA A 934 -31.31 -1.80 22.64
CA ALA A 934 -32.12 -1.15 23.68
C ALA A 934 -32.54 0.28 23.27
N TRP A 935 -31.65 1.03 22.62
CA TRP A 935 -31.98 2.34 22.06
C TRP A 935 -32.88 2.26 20.84
N ALA A 936 -32.64 1.29 19.94
CA ALA A 936 -33.48 1.07 18.76
C ALA A 936 -34.93 0.80 19.17
N ASP A 937 -35.15 -0.02 20.20
CA ASP A 937 -36.49 -0.31 20.72
C ASP A 937 -37.18 0.95 21.27
N ARG A 938 -36.44 1.87 21.92
CA ARG A 938 -36.97 3.17 22.39
C ARG A 938 -37.38 4.09 21.24
N MET A 939 -36.65 4.05 20.12
CA MET A 939 -36.96 4.87 18.94
C MET A 939 -38.18 4.35 18.17
N LEU A 940 -38.57 3.09 18.41
CA LEU A 940 -39.74 2.47 17.82
C LEU A 940 -40.96 2.64 18.74
N ALA A 941 -42.00 3.34 18.25
CA ALA A 941 -43.23 3.58 19.03
C ALA A 941 -43.96 2.30 19.48
N ASP A 942 -43.69 1.15 18.85
CA ASP A 942 -44.23 -0.17 19.20
C ASP A 942 -43.21 -1.29 18.91
N GLY A 943 -41.99 -1.14 19.46
CA GLY A 943 -40.84 -2.00 19.16
C GLY A 943 -41.08 -3.50 19.40
N GLY A 944 -41.88 -3.86 20.40
CA GLY A 944 -42.25 -5.25 20.69
C GLY A 944 -43.07 -5.90 19.57
N MET A 945 -44.07 -5.20 19.01
CA MET A 945 -44.84 -5.71 17.88
C MET A 945 -44.01 -5.77 16.60
N LEU A 946 -43.13 -4.78 16.36
CA LEU A 946 -42.28 -4.74 15.19
C LEU A 946 -41.26 -5.89 15.19
N ARG A 947 -40.59 -6.15 16.31
CA ARG A 947 -39.70 -7.32 16.46
C ARG A 947 -40.44 -8.63 16.29
N ALA A 948 -41.67 -8.75 16.81
CA ALA A 948 -42.48 -9.96 16.61
C ALA A 948 -42.83 -10.19 15.13
N ARG A 949 -43.02 -9.13 14.33
CA ARG A 949 -43.18 -9.24 12.87
C ARG A 949 -41.87 -9.62 12.19
N ALA A 950 -40.75 -9.02 12.58
CA ALA A 950 -39.43 -9.36 12.05
C ALA A 950 -39.01 -10.80 12.38
N ASP A 951 -39.35 -11.32 13.56
CA ASP A 951 -39.01 -12.67 14.01
C ASP A 951 -39.94 -13.77 13.45
N LEU A 952 -40.95 -13.41 12.63
CA LEU A 952 -41.92 -14.37 12.10
C LEU A 952 -41.24 -15.52 11.34
N TRP A 953 -40.13 -15.24 10.66
CA TRP A 953 -39.35 -16.25 9.95
C TRP A 953 -38.68 -17.27 10.90
N LYS A 954 -38.20 -16.83 12.07
CA LYS A 954 -37.66 -17.74 13.09
C LYS A 954 -38.75 -18.61 13.68
N VAL A 955 -39.92 -18.03 13.92
CA VAL A 955 -41.08 -18.76 14.43
C VAL A 955 -41.52 -19.82 13.41
N ALA A 956 -41.52 -19.50 12.12
CA ALA A 956 -41.76 -20.48 11.06
C ALA A 956 -40.69 -21.58 11.04
N LEU A 957 -39.41 -21.23 11.15
CA LEU A 957 -38.30 -22.18 11.17
C LEU A 957 -38.38 -23.14 12.37
N LYS A 958 -38.65 -22.62 13.57
CA LYS A 958 -38.87 -23.43 14.78
C LYS A 958 -40.06 -24.36 14.63
N ARG A 959 -41.19 -23.87 14.09
CA ARG A 959 -42.39 -24.68 13.82
C ARG A 959 -42.11 -25.80 12.83
N HIS A 960 -41.36 -25.52 11.75
CA HIS A 960 -40.96 -26.51 10.76
C HIS A 960 -40.16 -27.66 11.40
N PHE A 961 -39.10 -27.33 12.17
CA PHE A 961 -38.29 -28.35 12.84
C PHE A 961 -39.08 -29.14 13.89
N ALA A 962 -39.96 -28.47 14.64
CA ALA A 962 -40.84 -29.14 15.60
C ALA A 962 -41.87 -30.07 14.94
N ALA A 963 -42.40 -29.68 13.77
CA ALA A 963 -43.41 -30.45 13.05
C ALA A 963 -42.83 -31.63 12.25
N THR A 964 -41.64 -31.46 11.67
CA THR A 964 -41.04 -32.46 10.77
C THR A 964 -40.01 -33.36 11.43
N GLY A 965 -39.43 -32.94 12.56
CA GLY A 965 -38.28 -33.63 13.16
C GLY A 965 -37.03 -33.64 12.28
N GLU A 966 -36.98 -32.79 11.24
CA GLU A 966 -35.86 -32.70 10.31
C GLU A 966 -34.58 -32.25 11.01
N SER A 967 -33.43 -32.83 10.66
CA SER A 967 -32.14 -32.36 11.19
C SER A 967 -31.69 -31.08 10.49
N TYR A 968 -30.97 -30.21 11.21
CA TYR A 968 -30.42 -28.98 10.63
C TYR A 968 -29.53 -29.23 9.40
N ALA A 969 -28.78 -30.35 9.39
CA ALA A 969 -27.94 -30.75 8.26
C ALA A 969 -28.75 -31.12 7.02
N ARG A 970 -29.91 -31.77 7.18
CA ARG A 970 -30.79 -32.12 6.07
C ARG A 970 -31.47 -30.89 5.48
N PHE A 971 -31.92 -29.96 6.32
CA PHE A 971 -32.46 -28.68 5.86
C PHE A 971 -31.40 -27.82 5.15
N ALA A 972 -30.15 -27.84 5.62
CA ALA A 972 -29.01 -27.21 4.95
C ALA A 972 -28.75 -27.79 3.54
N GLY A 973 -28.82 -29.11 3.40
CA GLY A 973 -28.72 -29.78 2.10
C GLY A 973 -29.80 -29.29 1.11
N ARG A 974 -31.05 -29.20 1.56
CA ARG A 974 -32.17 -28.69 0.74
C ARG A 974 -32.01 -27.23 0.35
N MET A 975 -31.46 -26.39 1.23
CA MET A 975 -31.14 -25.01 0.86
C MET A 975 -30.04 -24.93 -0.20
N ALA A 976 -29.00 -25.78 -0.10
CA ALA A 976 -27.94 -25.85 -1.09
C ALA A 976 -28.45 -26.30 -2.46
N GLU A 977 -29.35 -27.30 -2.50
CA GLU A 977 -30.05 -27.74 -3.71
C GLU A 977 -30.91 -26.64 -4.33
N ALA A 978 -31.50 -25.76 -3.51
CA ALA A 978 -32.26 -24.59 -3.94
C ALA A 978 -31.37 -23.37 -4.30
N GLY A 979 -30.04 -23.53 -4.34
CA GLY A 979 -29.11 -22.48 -4.76
C GLY A 979 -28.61 -21.55 -3.66
N GLU A 980 -28.82 -21.86 -2.38
CA GLU A 980 -28.32 -21.12 -1.23
C GLU A 980 -27.56 -22.03 -0.25
N ARG A 981 -26.22 -22.06 -0.36
CA ARG A 981 -25.38 -22.90 0.51
C ARG A 981 -25.26 -22.27 1.90
N ARG A 982 -25.67 -23.00 2.93
CA ARG A 982 -25.45 -22.65 4.35
C ARG A 982 -25.04 -23.90 5.12
N ASP A 983 -24.23 -23.72 6.15
CA ASP A 983 -23.82 -24.81 7.03
C ASP A 983 -24.91 -25.11 8.08
N ALA A 984 -24.88 -26.33 8.62
CA ALA A 984 -25.88 -26.79 9.59
C ALA A 984 -25.82 -26.02 10.92
N LEU A 985 -24.64 -25.50 11.31
CA LEU A 985 -24.48 -24.71 12.53
C LEU A 985 -25.15 -23.33 12.39
N THR A 986 -25.05 -22.71 11.21
CA THR A 986 -25.73 -21.45 10.89
C THR A 986 -27.24 -21.59 10.98
N ILE A 987 -27.81 -22.68 10.45
CA ILE A 987 -29.27 -22.91 10.51
C ILE A 987 -29.71 -23.19 11.96
N ARG A 988 -28.90 -23.94 12.72
CA ARG A 988 -29.11 -24.13 14.16
C ARG A 988 -29.05 -22.81 14.91
N SER A 989 -28.12 -21.92 14.56
CA SER A 989 -28.00 -20.58 15.13
C SER A 989 -29.24 -19.77 14.82
N TRP A 990 -29.69 -19.70 13.58
CA TRP A 990 -30.91 -18.98 13.20
C TRP A 990 -32.14 -19.42 13.96
N ALA A 991 -32.27 -20.73 14.19
CA ALA A 991 -33.39 -21.28 14.92
C ALA A 991 -33.32 -20.96 16.42
N ASN A 992 -32.14 -20.84 17.04
CA ASN A 992 -32.01 -20.81 18.50
C ASN A 992 -31.49 -19.49 19.08
N ASP A 993 -30.81 -18.68 18.27
CA ASP A 993 -30.25 -17.40 18.68
C ASP A 993 -31.30 -16.28 18.66
N THR A 994 -31.43 -15.59 19.78
CA THR A 994 -32.33 -14.45 19.94
C THR A 994 -31.75 -13.14 19.36
N ARG A 995 -30.44 -13.07 19.10
CA ARG A 995 -29.75 -11.86 18.64
C ARG A 995 -29.80 -11.63 17.14
N SER A 996 -29.98 -12.69 16.35
CA SER A 996 -29.97 -12.62 14.88
C SER A 996 -31.24 -11.96 14.33
N VAL A 997 -31.24 -10.71 13.86
CA VAL A 997 -32.47 -10.06 13.33
C VAL A 997 -32.98 -10.75 12.06
N ALA A 998 -32.08 -11.07 11.12
CA ALA A 998 -32.43 -11.74 9.86
C ALA A 998 -31.24 -12.53 9.28
N PRO A 999 -31.47 -13.52 8.40
CA PRO A 999 -30.42 -14.20 7.65
C PRO A 999 -29.63 -13.24 6.74
N ARG A 1000 -28.35 -13.54 6.47
CA ARG A 1000 -27.59 -12.83 5.42
C ARG A 1000 -28.32 -12.99 4.08
N SER A 1001 -28.54 -11.88 3.39
CA SER A 1001 -29.36 -11.80 2.16
C SER A 1001 -30.82 -12.22 2.37
N TYR A 1002 -31.43 -11.85 3.50
CA TYR A 1002 -32.82 -12.22 3.88
C TYR A 1002 -33.86 -11.99 2.77
N ARG A 1003 -33.71 -10.98 1.91
CA ARG A 1003 -34.64 -10.76 0.78
C ARG A 1003 -34.64 -11.90 -0.25
N ARG A 1004 -33.53 -12.63 -0.39
CA ARG A 1004 -33.41 -13.83 -1.22
C ARG A 1004 -33.68 -15.10 -0.42
N VAL A 1005 -33.20 -15.16 0.82
CA VAL A 1005 -33.28 -16.36 1.67
C VAL A 1005 -34.68 -16.59 2.22
N LEU A 1006 -35.41 -15.55 2.64
CA LEU A 1006 -36.75 -15.72 3.22
C LEU A 1006 -37.78 -16.31 2.23
N PRO A 1007 -37.87 -15.87 0.96
CA PRO A 1007 -38.71 -16.54 -0.04
C PRO A 1007 -38.38 -18.02 -0.19
N LEU A 1008 -37.09 -18.36 -0.27
CA LEU A 1008 -36.62 -19.74 -0.38
C LEU A 1008 -36.96 -20.57 0.86
N MET A 1009 -36.83 -19.98 2.06
CA MET A 1009 -37.27 -20.62 3.31
C MET A 1009 -38.79 -20.85 3.31
N VAL A 1010 -39.59 -19.90 2.83
CA VAL A 1010 -41.06 -20.07 2.70
C VAL A 1010 -41.41 -21.23 1.77
N GLU A 1011 -40.69 -21.39 0.67
CA GLU A 1011 -40.87 -22.51 -0.26
C GLU A 1011 -40.50 -23.84 0.40
N LEU A 1012 -39.34 -23.90 1.09
CA LEU A 1012 -38.86 -25.12 1.71
C LEU A 1012 -39.65 -25.56 2.95
N MET A 1013 -40.15 -24.61 3.74
CA MET A 1013 -40.92 -24.89 4.96
C MET A 1013 -42.44 -25.00 4.70
N ASN A 1014 -42.92 -24.45 3.58
CA ASN A 1014 -44.34 -24.33 3.25
C ASN A 1014 -45.20 -23.67 4.37
N ASP A 1015 -44.64 -22.70 5.11
CA ASP A 1015 -45.32 -22.02 6.20
C ASP A 1015 -46.30 -20.97 5.66
N ALA A 1016 -47.61 -21.22 5.82
CA ALA A 1016 -48.67 -20.36 5.30
C ALA A 1016 -48.69 -18.96 5.94
N GLN A 1017 -48.25 -18.84 7.20
CA GLN A 1017 -48.28 -17.58 7.94
C GLN A 1017 -47.13 -16.66 7.52
N LEU A 1018 -45.92 -17.21 7.34
CA LEU A 1018 -44.78 -16.48 6.80
C LEU A 1018 -45.03 -16.12 5.32
N ARG A 1019 -45.61 -17.02 4.53
CA ARG A 1019 -45.98 -16.74 3.12
C ARG A 1019 -46.92 -15.55 3.00
N ALA A 1020 -47.96 -15.49 3.84
CA ALA A 1020 -48.95 -14.41 3.80
C ALA A 1020 -48.41 -13.05 4.28
N ARG A 1021 -47.27 -13.04 4.99
CA ARG A 1021 -46.68 -11.84 5.61
C ARG A 1021 -45.22 -11.64 5.24
N LEU A 1022 -44.79 -12.16 4.10
CA LEU A 1022 -43.37 -12.14 3.71
C LEU A 1022 -42.87 -10.71 3.53
N ASP A 1023 -43.64 -9.88 2.82
CA ASP A 1023 -43.31 -8.47 2.58
C ASP A 1023 -43.37 -7.65 3.88
N ASP A 1024 -44.35 -7.91 4.74
CA ASP A 1024 -44.46 -7.30 6.07
C ASP A 1024 -43.26 -7.67 6.96
N THR A 1025 -42.80 -8.92 6.89
CA THR A 1025 -41.64 -9.42 7.63
C THR A 1025 -40.36 -8.76 7.13
N ALA A 1026 -40.17 -8.67 5.81
CA ALA A 1026 -39.02 -8.00 5.20
C ALA A 1026 -38.99 -6.50 5.54
N THR A 1027 -40.15 -5.83 5.50
CA THR A 1027 -40.29 -4.42 5.87
C THR A 1027 -40.02 -4.20 7.37
N ALA A 1028 -40.53 -5.09 8.24
CA ALA A 1028 -40.24 -5.02 9.66
C ALA A 1028 -38.75 -5.23 9.97
N ILE A 1029 -38.08 -6.12 9.22
CA ILE A 1029 -36.61 -6.29 9.30
C ILE A 1029 -35.91 -4.99 8.88
N ASP A 1030 -36.34 -4.34 7.79
CA ASP A 1030 -35.77 -3.05 7.36
C ASP A 1030 -35.95 -1.97 8.42
N ASP A 1031 -37.14 -1.87 9.02
CA ASP A 1031 -37.45 -0.88 10.05
C ASP A 1031 -36.64 -1.11 11.33
N VAL A 1032 -36.41 -2.37 11.72
CA VAL A 1032 -35.53 -2.72 12.85
C VAL A 1032 -34.08 -2.32 12.54
N TYR A 1033 -33.56 -2.62 11.35
CA TYR A 1033 -32.21 -2.19 10.97
C TYR A 1033 -32.08 -0.66 10.86
N ARG A 1034 -33.13 0.04 10.39
CA ARG A 1034 -33.15 1.51 10.37
C ARG A 1034 -33.12 2.08 11.79
N ALA A 1035 -33.94 1.52 12.70
CA ALA A 1035 -33.95 1.94 14.09
C ALA A 1035 -32.61 1.69 14.79
N ARG A 1036 -31.92 0.59 14.49
CA ARG A 1036 -30.55 0.33 14.99
C ARG A 1036 -29.53 1.34 14.45
N ALA A 1037 -29.61 1.67 13.17
CA ALA A 1037 -28.76 2.70 12.58
C ALA A 1037 -29.00 4.09 13.21
N ASP A 1038 -30.27 4.47 13.36
CA ASP A 1038 -30.67 5.75 13.98
C ASP A 1038 -30.26 5.82 15.47
N ALA A 1039 -30.42 4.71 16.19
CA ALA A 1039 -30.00 4.56 17.58
C ALA A 1039 -28.48 4.72 17.73
N ALA A 1040 -27.72 4.07 16.88
CA ALA A 1040 -26.28 4.21 16.86
C ALA A 1040 -25.84 5.64 16.51
N ASP A 1041 -26.48 6.29 15.52
CA ASP A 1041 -26.21 7.70 15.19
C ASP A 1041 -26.55 8.65 16.35
N ALA A 1042 -27.54 8.31 17.17
CA ALA A 1042 -27.89 9.09 18.35
C ALA A 1042 -26.89 8.89 19.50
N ILE A 1043 -26.45 7.65 19.76
CA ILE A 1043 -25.39 7.34 20.73
C ILE A 1043 -24.09 8.04 20.33
N VAL A 1044 -23.70 7.96 19.06
CA VAL A 1044 -22.54 8.68 18.50
C VAL A 1044 -22.66 10.18 18.78
N ARG A 1045 -23.80 10.80 18.47
CA ARG A 1045 -24.03 12.23 18.72
C ARG A 1045 -23.93 12.60 20.20
N GLU A 1046 -24.40 11.75 21.11
CA GLU A 1046 -24.32 12.01 22.55
C GLU A 1046 -22.90 11.87 23.10
N ILE A 1047 -22.10 10.95 22.54
CA ILE A 1047 -20.67 10.83 22.85
C ILE A 1047 -19.90 12.07 22.37
N PHE A 1048 -20.19 12.54 21.15
CA PHE A 1048 -19.49 13.68 20.53
C PHE A 1048 -20.01 15.06 20.95
N SER A 1049 -21.14 15.16 21.65
CA SER A 1049 -21.62 16.43 22.21
C SER A 1049 -20.84 16.86 23.45
N GLY A 1050 -19.91 16.04 23.94
CA GLY A 1050 -19.17 16.27 25.18
C GLY A 1050 -20.00 16.01 26.45
N ALA A 1051 -21.21 15.45 26.32
CA ALA A 1051 -22.05 15.10 27.46
C ALA A 1051 -21.49 13.90 28.25
N ILE A 1052 -20.67 13.07 27.62
CA ILE A 1052 -20.07 11.86 28.22
C ILE A 1052 -18.57 12.07 28.41
N ASP A 1053 -18.13 12.01 29.66
CA ASP A 1053 -16.73 12.06 30.03
C ASP A 1053 -16.05 10.72 29.76
N LEU A 1054 -15.37 10.62 28.62
CA LEU A 1054 -14.63 9.44 28.20
C LEU A 1054 -13.38 9.14 29.06
N SER A 1055 -13.02 10.01 29.99
CA SER A 1055 -11.93 9.76 30.95
C SER A 1055 -12.35 8.90 32.13
N GLN A 1056 -13.66 8.68 32.32
CA GLN A 1056 -14.17 7.86 33.41
C GLN A 1056 -14.03 6.36 33.13
N PRO A 1057 -13.82 5.51 34.15
CA PRO A 1057 -13.69 4.06 33.98
C PRO A 1057 -15.00 3.39 33.57
N THR A 1058 -16.13 4.10 33.70
CA THR A 1058 -17.46 3.61 33.36
C THR A 1058 -18.30 4.72 32.75
N ILE A 1059 -19.12 4.36 31.78
CA ILE A 1059 -20.19 5.22 31.25
C ILE A 1059 -21.53 4.60 31.56
N ALA A 1060 -22.52 5.42 31.90
CA ALA A 1060 -23.86 4.96 32.19
C ALA A 1060 -24.87 5.66 31.29
N PHE A 1061 -25.79 4.87 30.73
CA PHE A 1061 -26.90 5.36 29.92
C PHE A 1061 -28.20 5.07 30.65
N GLU A 1062 -29.11 6.04 30.71
CA GLU A 1062 -30.49 5.79 31.15
C GLU A 1062 -31.37 5.39 29.96
N VAL A 1063 -31.80 4.13 29.94
CA VAL A 1063 -32.67 3.58 28.90
C VAL A 1063 -33.91 3.00 29.56
N GLU A 1064 -35.10 3.54 29.25
CA GLU A 1064 -36.39 3.11 29.83
C GLU A 1064 -36.46 3.10 31.37
N GLY A 1065 -35.78 4.05 32.03
CA GLY A 1065 -35.71 4.12 33.50
C GLY A 1065 -34.80 3.06 34.13
N LYS A 1066 -34.04 2.31 33.32
CA LYS A 1066 -32.96 1.42 33.77
C LYS A 1066 -31.61 2.02 33.38
N ARG A 1067 -30.71 2.07 34.36
CA ARG A 1067 -29.33 2.51 34.17
C ARG A 1067 -28.50 1.35 33.62
N VAL A 1068 -28.02 1.46 32.39
CA VAL A 1068 -27.12 0.49 31.77
C VAL A 1068 -25.69 1.04 31.88
N THR A 1069 -24.83 0.31 32.59
CA THR A 1069 -23.45 0.74 32.83
C THR A 1069 -22.47 -0.09 32.00
N TYR A 1070 -21.59 0.59 31.28
CA TYR A 1070 -20.49 0.00 30.54
C TYR A 1070 -19.17 0.35 31.21
N ALA A 1071 -18.28 -0.63 31.32
CA ALA A 1071 -16.89 -0.40 31.66
C ALA A 1071 -16.13 0.05 30.41
N LEU A 1072 -15.46 1.19 30.52
CA LEU A 1072 -14.52 1.64 29.51
C LEU A 1072 -13.18 0.95 29.76
N ALA A 1073 -12.63 0.34 28.72
CA ALA A 1073 -11.37 -0.37 28.79
C ALA A 1073 -10.62 -0.22 27.48
N ARG A 1074 -9.37 0.25 27.55
CA ARG A 1074 -8.52 0.41 26.38
C ARG A 1074 -7.77 -0.90 26.11
N VAL A 1075 -7.82 -1.38 24.88
CA VAL A 1075 -7.13 -2.61 24.46
C VAL A 1075 -5.61 -2.39 24.61
N GLU A 1076 -4.94 -3.24 25.37
CA GLU A 1076 -3.48 -3.27 25.47
C GLU A 1076 -2.90 -4.33 24.54
N ARG A 1077 -3.48 -5.55 24.57
CA ARG A 1077 -2.93 -6.69 23.83
C ARG A 1077 -3.98 -7.74 23.49
N LEU A 1078 -3.80 -8.41 22.36
CA LEU A 1078 -4.57 -9.60 21.99
C LEU A 1078 -3.78 -10.87 22.32
N GLY A 1079 -4.43 -11.81 23.03
CA GLY A 1079 -3.89 -13.09 23.45
C GLY A 1079 -4.25 -14.27 22.55
N GLY A 1080 -4.64 -14.03 21.29
CA GLY A 1080 -5.10 -15.08 20.34
C GLY A 1080 -6.45 -15.72 20.68
N ILE A 1081 -6.88 -16.64 19.80
CA ILE A 1081 -8.15 -17.38 19.92
C ILE A 1081 -7.91 -18.71 20.64
N GLN A 1082 -8.79 -19.06 21.57
CA GLN A 1082 -8.77 -20.34 22.29
C GLN A 1082 -10.19 -20.82 22.64
N GLU A 1083 -10.35 -22.10 22.99
CA GLU A 1083 -11.62 -22.64 23.48
C GLU A 1083 -11.76 -22.41 24.99
N VAL A 1084 -12.89 -21.83 25.39
CA VAL A 1084 -13.19 -21.48 26.79
C VAL A 1084 -14.64 -21.84 27.14
N PRO A 1085 -14.99 -21.99 28.43
CA PRO A 1085 -16.39 -22.10 28.86
C PRO A 1085 -17.23 -20.91 28.37
N SER A 1086 -18.38 -21.19 27.76
CA SER A 1086 -19.25 -20.17 27.14
C SER A 1086 -19.69 -19.05 28.10
N GLU A 1087 -19.79 -19.35 29.39
CA GLU A 1087 -20.17 -18.41 30.46
C GLU A 1087 -19.12 -17.31 30.76
N LEU A 1088 -17.87 -17.51 30.35
CA LEU A 1088 -16.79 -16.54 30.52
C LEU A 1088 -16.69 -15.55 29.36
N VAL A 1089 -17.40 -15.82 28.25
CA VAL A 1089 -17.36 -15.01 27.03
C VAL A 1089 -18.18 -13.73 27.22
N GLY A 1090 -17.62 -12.59 26.82
CA GLY A 1090 -18.27 -11.28 26.82
C GLY A 1090 -18.15 -10.51 28.14
N ARG A 1091 -17.52 -11.08 29.17
CA ARG A 1091 -17.33 -10.43 30.47
C ARG A 1091 -15.92 -9.86 30.62
N ARG A 1092 -15.83 -8.75 31.36
CA ARG A 1092 -14.56 -8.19 31.84
C ARG A 1092 -14.21 -8.88 33.17
N LEU A 1093 -13.01 -9.45 33.23
CA LEU A 1093 -12.47 -10.24 34.35
C LEU A 1093 -11.15 -9.61 34.85
N ARG A 1094 -10.69 -10.00 36.04
CA ARG A 1094 -9.35 -9.68 36.53
C ARG A 1094 -8.53 -10.93 36.81
N LEU A 1095 -7.24 -10.86 36.53
CA LEU A 1095 -6.28 -11.94 36.72
C LEU A 1095 -6.19 -12.39 38.18
N ALA A 1096 -6.23 -11.44 39.12
CA ALA A 1096 -6.20 -11.71 40.56
C ALA A 1096 -7.45 -12.46 41.07
N ASP A 1097 -8.54 -12.47 40.30
CA ASP A 1097 -9.79 -13.15 40.67
C ASP A 1097 -9.85 -14.59 40.14
N LEU A 1098 -8.86 -15.02 39.34
CA LEU A 1098 -8.79 -16.39 38.86
C LEU A 1098 -8.34 -17.32 40.00
N PRO A 1099 -9.00 -18.48 40.19
CA PRO A 1099 -8.55 -19.45 41.17
C PRO A 1099 -7.14 -19.94 40.78
N ALA A 1100 -6.20 -19.89 41.73
CA ALA A 1100 -4.95 -20.62 41.59
C ALA A 1100 -5.30 -22.10 41.41
N GLN A 1101 -4.72 -22.76 40.40
CA GLN A 1101 -4.79 -24.22 40.36
C GLN A 1101 -3.97 -24.74 41.53
N ASP A 1102 -4.61 -24.96 42.68
CA ASP A 1102 -4.05 -25.82 43.71
C ASP A 1102 -3.74 -27.15 43.03
N GLY A 1103 -2.46 -27.54 43.06
CA GLY A 1103 -1.97 -28.76 42.44
C GLY A 1103 -2.74 -29.97 42.94
N ALA A 1104 -3.79 -30.35 42.23
CA ALA A 1104 -4.39 -31.67 42.30
C ALA A 1104 -3.54 -32.64 41.46
N ALA A 1105 -2.29 -32.79 41.89
CA ALA A 1105 -1.44 -33.93 41.58
C ALA A 1105 -0.78 -34.35 42.90
N ALA A 1106 -1.60 -34.96 43.76
CA ALA A 1106 -1.17 -35.84 44.84
C ALA A 1106 -1.70 -37.24 44.54
#